data_AF-A0AA36BX16-F1
#
_entry.id   AF-A0AA36BX16-F1
#
_cell.length_a   1.000
_cell.length_b   1.000
_cell.length_c   1.000
_cell.angle_alpha   90.00
_cell.angle_beta   90.00
_cell.angle_gamma   90.00
#
_symmetry.space_group_name_H-M   'P 1'
#
loop_
_entity.id
_entity.type
_entity.pdbx_description
1 polymer ?
#
loop_
_entity_poly.entity_id
_entity_poly.type
_entity_poly.pdbx_seq_one_letter_code
_entity_poly.pdbx_strand_id
1 'polypeptide(L)'
;MFLETKRKTKSVYQIACPMVNLEARPPGKSQPGIEKSSTGTNSSPNTDMDGHLNGKSPNSSPPSSPPQPPQKEKCKRNKWTREEYKEVIYAYYYALGRPSQERHTANSYSIWRTRNQDSRPYLDENKLANVRRDILRNNRHTDSEISAIKHATENDINIRHKGNEESDEQYSPPRGLIERLPSDQSTQRPEDTRNSIVPVKDSQENEKTTVTEDLAFAEEHRESIAEMRQKILNTLEVRNSWTEFWWNRILGRGGSRPSINELHLNINAREISVMESRQRRHTKPSANNNQKNIPAEDKKAKRGSKKKKVPAASPPNSRPSTGQCVTILWGLIGILAAVAIGYAHARYMSTLHDNYLWFSQISELEREISFRTESGLYYSYYKQMVNAPSIMEGINSLTNDTLTEFPSSINVIERMNIYQEIILATIYRSFTVIHKNFQPVFFYIHTIFSLHGALVSSLFITAWMLSESWLTGVLAASFYIFNRLDTTRVEYVIPLRESFSLPFLWFQVAAISYYLRWKTNPVLNKLSIAVVAFSTFLFMLFWQFSQFIVLLQTFSLFAVWVLGMVPQHKVKVLLVIELCNLLLVSVMQFCSPMIIGSLAVSFILSFMILLMFKNYLFSAGGSFYQFFKVSIFSLASLVLMVAINKLIKVAISLDADEHIFKFLLTKFGLGSYTDFDSQLYLCNGAFGFLEWDTFVRLTNGFVFPVYAVGHGSLLVLMLVSCFKKWRHKSLTSNYRPLLFARPEIAFHTVQALLFGLLAVSTLRMKYLWTPYMCILGSVFLADRKAWKAVLSKVTDQEYIVFLFRHFVIGSILASLLYTVLPSVYKELEDLKEFWDPDTVDLMEWIKTNSVPAAAFSGSMQLMAGVKLCTGRAITNHPHYEHKLLRQKTKMIYQIYGRKPPEEIYKVLTHYKTTHIILEDSICLAPSRNGCRTPDLIDVVNGELPDDVSQRNGLVRNKHPRFCDEIRKGAKRYTKYFRLVFENRTFRVYQLL
;
A
#
# COMPACT_ATOMS: atom_id res chain seq x y z
N MET A 1 -41.07 19.10 -26.39
CA MET A 1 -41.28 18.23 -27.56
C MET A 1 -39.92 18.09 -28.24
N PHE A 2 -39.25 16.94 -28.29
CA PHE A 2 -39.60 15.58 -27.80
C PHE A 2 -39.10 15.27 -26.38
N LEU A 3 -39.56 14.14 -25.83
CA LEU A 3 -38.95 13.43 -24.69
C LEU A 3 -38.24 12.19 -25.25
N GLU A 4 -37.05 11.83 -24.74
CA GLU A 4 -36.43 10.52 -25.02
C GLU A 4 -36.04 9.81 -23.71
N THR A 5 -36.83 8.79 -23.36
CA THR A 5 -36.77 8.10 -22.07
C THR A 5 -35.66 7.02 -22.06
N LYS A 6 -34.42 7.40 -21.74
CA LYS A 6 -33.30 6.45 -21.68
C LYS A 6 -33.44 5.45 -20.51
N ARG A 7 -33.84 4.23 -20.86
CA ARG A 7 -33.88 3.05 -19.98
C ARG A 7 -32.53 2.87 -19.26
N LYS A 8 -32.55 2.77 -17.92
CA LYS A 8 -31.38 2.36 -17.12
C LYS A 8 -31.17 0.85 -17.26
N THR A 9 -30.39 0.42 -18.25
CA THR A 9 -29.93 -0.98 -18.35
C THR A 9 -28.99 -1.32 -17.21
N LYS A 10 -29.42 -2.21 -16.30
CA LYS A 10 -28.50 -2.90 -15.39
C LYS A 10 -27.65 -3.90 -16.17
N SER A 11 -26.38 -3.58 -16.36
CA SER A 11 -25.34 -4.57 -16.67
C SER A 11 -24.92 -5.27 -15.39
N VAL A 12 -25.37 -6.52 -15.20
CA VAL A 12 -24.66 -7.45 -14.29
C VAL A 12 -23.37 -7.83 -15.01
N TYR A 13 -22.32 -7.04 -14.80
CA TYR A 13 -20.98 -7.42 -15.23
C TYR A 13 -20.51 -8.56 -14.36
N GLN A 14 -20.57 -9.77 -14.91
CA GLN A 14 -19.74 -10.87 -14.44
C GLN A 14 -18.30 -10.37 -14.41
N ILE A 15 -17.69 -10.27 -13.22
CA ILE A 15 -16.25 -9.95 -13.09
C ILE A 15 -15.46 -11.21 -13.47
N ALA A 16 -15.51 -11.55 -14.74
CA ALA A 16 -14.52 -12.38 -15.40
C ALA A 16 -13.23 -11.55 -15.47
N CYS A 17 -12.52 -11.45 -14.34
CA CYS A 17 -11.18 -10.90 -14.29
C CYS A 17 -10.33 -11.62 -15.35
N PRO A 18 -9.63 -10.91 -16.25
CA PRO A 18 -8.75 -11.54 -17.21
C PRO A 18 -7.56 -12.18 -16.48
N MET A 19 -7.65 -13.48 -16.21
CA MET A 19 -6.45 -14.29 -15.98
C MET A 19 -5.57 -14.16 -17.23
N VAL A 20 -4.42 -13.48 -17.07
CA VAL A 20 -3.45 -13.04 -18.09
C VAL A 20 -3.64 -13.66 -19.48
N ASN A 21 -4.48 -13.02 -20.33
CA ASN A 21 -4.73 -13.43 -21.71
C ASN A 21 -5.28 -12.24 -22.54
N LEU A 22 -4.51 -11.79 -23.54
CA LEU A 22 -4.82 -10.69 -24.49
C LEU A 22 -6.07 -10.95 -25.39
N GLU A 23 -6.56 -9.85 -25.99
CA GLU A 23 -7.81 -9.53 -26.72
C GLU A 23 -7.97 -10.19 -28.14
N ALA A 24 -8.98 -9.95 -29.03
CA ALA A 24 -9.86 -8.77 -29.25
C ALA A 24 -11.23 -9.05 -29.97
N ARG A 25 -11.86 -8.00 -30.53
CA ARG A 25 -13.32 -7.84 -30.84
C ARG A 25 -13.56 -7.06 -32.16
N PRO A 26 -14.79 -7.03 -32.72
CA PRO A 26 -15.65 -5.82 -32.57
C PRO A 26 -17.18 -6.11 -32.53
N PRO A 27 -18.08 -5.14 -32.26
CA PRO A 27 -17.89 -3.70 -31.99
C PRO A 27 -18.20 -3.39 -30.49
N GLY A 28 -18.76 -2.26 -30.00
CA GLY A 28 -19.28 -1.02 -30.64
C GLY A 28 -19.79 0.01 -29.60
N LYS A 29 -20.18 1.20 -30.10
CA LYS A 29 -20.74 2.39 -29.39
C LYS A 29 -20.34 2.64 -27.91
N SER A 30 -19.50 3.68 -27.75
CA SER A 30 -19.30 4.54 -26.55
C SER A 30 -18.74 3.94 -25.25
N GLN A 31 -17.41 3.75 -25.22
CA GLN A 31 -16.52 3.88 -24.05
C GLN A 31 -15.09 4.20 -24.55
N PRO A 32 -14.20 4.84 -23.75
CA PRO A 32 -12.80 5.06 -24.13
C PRO A 32 -11.97 3.78 -23.93
N GLY A 33 -10.88 3.54 -24.66
CA GLY A 33 -10.34 4.29 -25.79
C GLY A 33 -8.86 3.96 -26.04
N ILE A 34 -8.59 2.95 -26.89
CA ILE A 34 -7.23 2.47 -27.22
C ILE A 34 -6.93 2.80 -28.69
N GLU A 35 -5.71 3.25 -28.98
CA GLU A 35 -5.27 3.61 -30.34
C GLU A 35 -4.96 2.40 -31.23
N LYS A 36 -5.00 2.61 -32.55
CA LYS A 36 -4.53 1.67 -33.58
C LYS A 36 -3.36 2.25 -34.37
N SER A 37 -2.46 1.38 -34.81
CA SER A 37 -1.55 1.63 -35.94
C SER A 37 -1.74 0.55 -37.02
N SER A 38 -1.33 0.82 -38.27
CA SER A 38 -1.96 0.20 -39.45
C SER A 38 -1.03 -0.14 -40.62
N THR A 39 -1.09 -1.37 -41.12
CA THR A 39 -0.73 -1.87 -42.47
C THR A 39 -1.39 -3.25 -42.65
N GLY A 40 -1.95 -3.68 -43.78
CA GLY A 40 -2.29 -3.01 -45.05
C GLY A 40 -3.06 -3.94 -46.03
N THR A 41 -3.66 -3.36 -47.08
CA THR A 41 -4.11 -3.99 -48.36
C THR A 41 -5.08 -5.21 -48.41
N ASN A 42 -6.34 -4.91 -48.74
CA ASN A 42 -7.21 -5.47 -49.81
C ASN A 42 -7.35 -7.00 -50.07
N SER A 43 -8.59 -7.52 -49.95
CA SER A 43 -9.31 -8.27 -51.01
C SER A 43 -10.81 -8.50 -50.63
N SER A 44 -11.63 -8.99 -51.58
CA SER A 44 -13.12 -8.89 -51.57
C SER A 44 -13.85 -10.18 -51.14
N PRO A 45 -15.16 -10.12 -50.78
CA PRO A 45 -15.93 -11.26 -50.24
C PRO A 45 -16.82 -11.99 -51.28
N ASN A 46 -17.47 -13.10 -50.85
CA ASN A 46 -18.62 -13.74 -51.50
C ASN A 46 -19.59 -14.35 -50.44
N THR A 47 -20.75 -14.89 -50.85
CA THR A 47 -21.99 -14.96 -50.06
C THR A 47 -22.51 -16.38 -49.70
N ASP A 48 -23.77 -16.44 -49.22
CA ASP A 48 -24.71 -17.58 -49.17
C ASP A 48 -24.74 -18.44 -47.88
N MET A 49 -25.81 -19.20 -47.55
CA MET A 49 -27.26 -18.90 -47.32
C MET A 49 -27.98 -20.22 -46.90
N ASP A 50 -28.96 -20.15 -45.96
CA ASP A 50 -29.95 -21.19 -45.57
C ASP A 50 -29.46 -22.61 -45.12
N GLY A 51 -30.23 -23.49 -44.44
CA GLY A 51 -31.57 -23.40 -43.82
C GLY A 51 -32.07 -24.75 -43.22
N HIS A 52 -33.23 -24.75 -42.51
CA HIS A 52 -34.06 -25.93 -42.07
C HIS A 52 -33.50 -26.93 -40.99
N LEU A 53 -34.27 -27.73 -40.21
CA LEU A 53 -35.68 -27.72 -39.71
C LEU A 53 -35.92 -28.60 -38.43
N ASN A 54 -37.17 -28.69 -37.94
CA ASN A 54 -37.66 -29.19 -36.62
C ASN A 54 -37.78 -30.72 -36.38
N GLY A 55 -37.95 -31.13 -35.11
CA GLY A 55 -38.53 -32.42 -34.65
C GLY A 55 -38.96 -32.43 -33.14
N LYS A 56 -39.93 -33.25 -32.70
CA LYS A 56 -40.51 -33.23 -31.31
C LYS A 56 -41.12 -34.54 -30.76
N SER A 57 -40.76 -34.91 -29.51
CA SER A 57 -41.58 -35.64 -28.48
C SER A 57 -42.01 -37.12 -28.75
N PRO A 58 -42.65 -37.89 -27.81
CA PRO A 58 -43.06 -37.62 -26.41
C PRO A 58 -42.85 -38.76 -25.33
N ASN A 59 -43.05 -38.40 -24.05
CA ASN A 59 -43.59 -39.12 -22.85
C ASN A 59 -43.22 -40.58 -22.42
N SER A 60 -42.89 -40.76 -21.12
CA SER A 60 -43.38 -41.83 -20.21
C SER A 60 -43.07 -41.55 -18.71
N SER A 61 -43.76 -42.18 -17.74
CA SER A 61 -43.57 -42.13 -16.26
C SER A 61 -44.46 -43.21 -15.56
N PRO A 62 -44.44 -43.42 -14.22
CA PRO A 62 -43.36 -43.98 -13.37
C PRO A 62 -43.87 -45.17 -12.47
N PRO A 63 -43.05 -45.71 -11.54
CA PRO A 63 -43.57 -46.27 -10.27
C PRO A 63 -42.77 -45.84 -9.00
N SER A 64 -43.25 -46.22 -7.79
CA SER A 64 -42.85 -45.57 -6.52
C SER A 64 -42.81 -46.48 -5.26
N SER A 65 -41.86 -46.26 -4.33
CA SER A 65 -41.85 -46.59 -2.86
C SER A 65 -40.41 -46.57 -2.31
N PRO A 66 -40.13 -46.67 -0.99
CA PRO A 66 -40.81 -46.22 0.25
C PRO A 66 -39.93 -45.17 1.03
N PRO A 67 -40.27 -44.69 2.26
CA PRO A 67 -39.65 -43.47 2.84
C PRO A 67 -38.37 -43.69 3.69
N GLN A 68 -37.65 -42.59 3.96
CA GLN A 68 -36.51 -42.51 4.90
C GLN A 68 -36.70 -41.40 5.97
N PRO A 69 -35.93 -41.42 7.09
CA PRO A 69 -36.13 -40.52 8.24
C PRO A 69 -35.81 -39.03 7.97
N PRO A 70 -36.28 -38.09 8.82
CA PRO A 70 -36.25 -36.66 8.53
C PRO A 70 -34.84 -36.07 8.54
N GLN A 71 -34.38 -35.61 7.38
CA GLN A 71 -33.24 -34.71 7.27
C GLN A 71 -33.62 -33.32 7.79
N LYS A 72 -32.70 -32.65 8.50
CA LYS A 72 -32.84 -31.22 8.82
C LYS A 72 -32.83 -30.42 7.52
N GLU A 73 -33.92 -29.73 7.19
CA GLU A 73 -34.02 -28.96 5.96
C GLU A 73 -32.94 -27.87 5.87
N LYS A 74 -32.12 -27.93 4.82
CA LYS A 74 -31.36 -26.75 4.38
C LYS A 74 -32.35 -25.72 3.87
N CYS A 75 -32.46 -24.59 4.56
CA CYS A 75 -33.44 -23.55 4.26
C CYS A 75 -33.24 -22.95 2.85
N LYS A 76 -33.93 -23.50 1.85
CA LYS A 76 -33.99 -22.94 0.50
C LYS A 76 -34.67 -21.57 0.58
N ARG A 77 -33.99 -20.51 0.09
CA ARG A 77 -34.62 -19.19 -0.07
C ARG A 77 -35.72 -19.27 -1.14
N ASN A 78 -36.96 -19.48 -0.69
CA ASN A 78 -38.12 -19.43 -1.58
C ASN A 78 -38.15 -18.08 -2.32
N LYS A 79 -38.32 -18.14 -3.64
CA LYS A 79 -38.42 -16.96 -4.51
C LYS A 79 -39.59 -16.07 -4.06
N TRP A 80 -39.47 -14.76 -4.27
CA TRP A 80 -40.58 -13.83 -4.05
C TRP A 80 -41.59 -13.91 -5.19
N THR A 81 -42.87 -13.97 -4.84
CA THR A 81 -44.00 -13.91 -5.76
C THR A 81 -44.36 -12.46 -6.10
N ARG A 82 -45.15 -12.27 -7.17
CA ARG A 82 -45.59 -10.93 -7.60
C ARG A 82 -46.57 -10.30 -6.60
N GLU A 83 -47.37 -11.10 -5.90
CA GLU A 83 -48.33 -10.59 -4.90
C GLU A 83 -47.63 -10.18 -3.60
N GLU A 84 -46.63 -10.95 -3.12
CA GLU A 84 -45.78 -10.50 -2.01
C GLU A 84 -45.09 -9.17 -2.32
N TYR A 85 -44.66 -8.94 -3.57
CA TYR A 85 -44.09 -7.65 -3.97
C TYR A 85 -45.11 -6.49 -3.92
N LYS A 86 -46.38 -6.72 -4.26
CA LYS A 86 -47.44 -5.70 -4.05
C LYS A 86 -47.59 -5.37 -2.57
N GLU A 87 -47.64 -6.39 -1.70
CA GLU A 87 -47.75 -6.21 -0.24
C GLU A 87 -46.60 -5.38 0.35
N VAL A 88 -45.35 -5.58 -0.11
CA VAL A 88 -44.19 -4.76 0.32
C VAL A 88 -44.34 -3.29 -0.09
N ILE A 89 -44.92 -3.01 -1.27
CA ILE A 89 -45.14 -1.64 -1.76
C ILE A 89 -46.36 -0.98 -1.08
N TYR A 90 -47.46 -1.72 -0.91
CA TYR A 90 -48.64 -1.29 -0.15
C TYR A 90 -48.26 -0.89 1.27
N ALA A 91 -47.54 -1.76 2.01
CA ALA A 91 -47.14 -1.51 3.38
C ALA A 91 -46.23 -0.28 3.51
N TYR A 92 -45.42 0.03 2.49
CA TYR A 92 -44.60 1.24 2.44
C TYR A 92 -45.42 2.52 2.22
N TYR A 93 -46.33 2.55 1.24
CA TYR A 93 -47.16 3.73 1.02
C TYR A 93 -48.13 3.96 2.20
N TYR A 94 -48.64 2.89 2.82
CA TYR A 94 -49.46 2.99 4.03
C TYR A 94 -48.66 3.51 5.25
N ALA A 95 -47.35 3.22 5.30
CA ALA A 95 -46.43 3.77 6.30
C ALA A 95 -45.98 5.22 6.02
N LEU A 96 -46.18 5.75 4.80
CA LEU A 96 -45.94 7.14 4.44
C LEU A 96 -47.17 8.03 4.72
N GLY A 97 -48.38 7.52 4.50
CA GLY A 97 -49.63 8.29 4.67
C GLY A 97 -50.08 8.50 6.12
N ARG A 98 -49.24 8.20 7.12
CA ARG A 98 -49.52 8.42 8.56
C ARG A 98 -48.58 9.49 9.13
N PRO A 99 -49.06 10.68 9.54
CA PRO A 99 -48.23 11.86 9.76
C PRO A 99 -47.48 11.92 11.11
N SER A 100 -47.28 10.79 11.82
CA SER A 100 -46.92 10.80 13.25
C SER A 100 -45.81 9.84 13.71
N GLN A 101 -44.98 9.28 12.80
CA GLN A 101 -43.86 8.41 13.20
C GLN A 101 -42.57 8.60 12.37
N GLU A 102 -41.48 8.96 13.04
CA GLU A 102 -40.16 9.27 12.45
C GLU A 102 -39.41 8.08 11.82
N ARG A 103 -39.96 6.85 11.88
CA ARG A 103 -39.32 5.62 11.38
C ARG A 103 -40.20 4.85 10.40
N HIS A 104 -40.44 5.41 9.21
CA HIS A 104 -41.20 4.76 8.14
C HIS A 104 -40.75 3.31 7.83
N THR A 105 -39.47 2.98 7.99
CA THR A 105 -38.95 1.61 7.77
C THR A 105 -39.51 0.59 8.76
N ALA A 106 -39.51 0.91 10.05
CA ALA A 106 -40.08 0.04 11.10
C ALA A 106 -41.59 -0.08 10.95
N ASN A 107 -42.28 1.03 10.68
CA ASN A 107 -43.72 1.05 10.44
C ASN A 107 -44.10 0.25 9.17
N SER A 108 -43.32 0.36 8.08
CA SER A 108 -43.51 -0.49 6.88
C SER A 108 -43.44 -1.98 7.22
N TYR A 109 -42.58 -2.37 8.17
CA TYR A 109 -42.40 -3.76 8.59
C TYR A 109 -43.52 -4.26 9.51
N SER A 110 -43.99 -3.45 10.47
CA SER A 110 -45.15 -3.82 11.31
C SER A 110 -46.44 -3.94 10.49
N ILE A 111 -46.67 -3.02 9.54
CA ILE A 111 -47.80 -3.08 8.59
C ILE A 111 -47.69 -4.31 7.68
N TRP A 112 -46.49 -4.67 7.22
CA TRP A 112 -46.31 -5.88 6.40
C TRP A 112 -46.53 -7.17 7.22
N ARG A 113 -45.92 -7.28 8.40
CA ARG A 113 -46.02 -8.49 9.26
C ARG A 113 -47.43 -8.72 9.80
N THR A 114 -48.20 -7.68 10.12
CA THR A 114 -49.60 -7.83 10.56
C THR A 114 -50.50 -8.43 9.47
N ARG A 115 -50.22 -8.13 8.19
CA ARG A 115 -50.88 -8.73 7.01
C ARG A 115 -50.31 -10.07 6.57
N ASN A 116 -49.07 -10.41 6.99
CA ASN A 116 -48.29 -11.54 6.48
C ASN A 116 -47.64 -12.33 7.62
N GLN A 117 -48.43 -12.81 8.59
CA GLN A 117 -47.95 -13.32 9.89
C GLN A 117 -47.05 -14.57 9.77
N ASP A 118 -47.44 -15.57 9.00
CA ASP A 118 -46.65 -16.82 8.82
C ASP A 118 -45.62 -16.74 7.68
N SER A 119 -45.66 -15.67 6.87
CA SER A 119 -44.78 -15.52 5.71
C SER A 119 -43.38 -15.04 6.11
N ARG A 120 -42.37 -15.85 5.74
CA ARG A 120 -40.93 -15.53 5.83
C ARG A 120 -40.47 -15.16 7.25
N PRO A 121 -40.49 -16.09 8.23
CA PRO A 121 -40.14 -15.82 9.63
C PRO A 121 -38.71 -15.33 9.88
N TYR A 122 -37.82 -15.41 8.89
CA TYR A 122 -36.44 -14.89 8.94
C TYR A 122 -36.29 -13.44 8.44
N LEU A 123 -37.38 -12.77 8.06
CA LEU A 123 -37.39 -11.40 7.56
C LEU A 123 -37.34 -10.39 8.71
N ASP A 124 -36.67 -9.26 8.50
CA ASP A 124 -36.59 -8.12 9.42
C ASP A 124 -36.81 -6.80 8.67
N GLU A 125 -36.86 -5.69 9.40
CA GLU A 125 -37.11 -4.34 8.85
C GLU A 125 -36.13 -3.97 7.72
N ASN A 126 -34.85 -4.30 7.89
CA ASN A 126 -33.79 -3.97 6.94
C ASN A 126 -33.84 -4.86 5.70
N LYS A 127 -34.14 -6.16 5.88
CA LYS A 127 -34.40 -7.09 4.77
C LYS A 127 -35.64 -6.69 3.98
N LEU A 128 -36.73 -6.28 4.63
CA LEU A 128 -37.93 -5.76 3.96
C LEU A 128 -37.63 -4.46 3.19
N ALA A 129 -36.86 -3.54 3.78
CA ALA A 129 -36.41 -2.31 3.11
C ALA A 129 -35.42 -2.56 1.96
N ASN A 130 -34.65 -3.66 2.00
CA ASN A 130 -33.86 -4.14 0.87
C ASN A 130 -34.77 -4.68 -0.25
N VAL A 131 -35.81 -5.46 0.07
CA VAL A 131 -36.78 -6.00 -0.90
C VAL A 131 -37.59 -4.87 -1.56
N ARG A 132 -38.03 -3.86 -0.80
CA ARG A 132 -38.64 -2.64 -1.35
C ARG A 132 -37.73 -1.96 -2.37
N ARG A 133 -36.43 -1.86 -2.07
CA ARG A 133 -35.42 -1.32 -3.00
C ARG A 133 -35.18 -2.23 -4.20
N ASP A 134 -35.30 -3.56 -4.08
CA ASP A 134 -35.23 -4.47 -5.24
C ASP A 134 -36.41 -4.25 -6.20
N ILE A 135 -37.63 -4.11 -5.66
CA ILE A 135 -38.86 -3.87 -6.45
C ILE A 135 -38.72 -2.62 -7.31
N LEU A 136 -38.32 -1.50 -6.69
CA LEU A 136 -38.16 -0.20 -7.34
C LEU A 136 -36.90 -0.10 -8.22
N ARG A 137 -35.83 -0.87 -7.95
CA ARG A 137 -34.56 -0.82 -8.72
C ARG A 137 -34.49 -1.84 -9.87
N ASN A 138 -35.41 -2.81 -9.91
CA ASN A 138 -35.49 -3.85 -10.95
C ASN A 138 -36.82 -3.83 -11.72
N ASN A 139 -37.70 -2.85 -11.48
CA ASN A 139 -39.03 -2.74 -12.06
C ASN A 139 -39.83 -4.07 -11.95
N ARG A 140 -39.87 -4.66 -10.73
CA ARG A 140 -40.65 -5.88 -10.47
C ARG A 140 -42.16 -5.66 -10.67
N HIS A 141 -42.58 -4.42 -10.56
CA HIS A 141 -43.83 -3.87 -11.09
C HIS A 141 -43.51 -2.68 -12.01
N THR A 142 -44.42 -2.37 -12.92
CA THR A 142 -44.40 -1.16 -13.75
C THR A 142 -44.73 0.09 -12.92
N ASP A 143 -44.28 1.27 -13.37
CA ASP A 143 -44.59 2.54 -12.71
C ASP A 143 -46.11 2.80 -12.63
N SER A 144 -46.86 2.32 -13.61
CA SER A 144 -48.34 2.31 -13.64
C SER A 144 -48.95 1.40 -12.56
N GLU A 145 -48.42 0.19 -12.34
CA GLU A 145 -48.87 -0.67 -11.23
C GLU A 145 -48.53 -0.05 -9.87
N ILE A 146 -47.33 0.53 -9.72
CA ILE A 146 -46.92 1.18 -8.47
C ILE A 146 -47.80 2.41 -8.18
N SER A 147 -48.16 3.18 -9.21
CA SER A 147 -49.09 4.31 -9.10
C SER A 147 -50.52 3.86 -8.76
N ALA A 148 -50.99 2.76 -9.34
CA ALA A 148 -52.29 2.17 -9.00
C ALA A 148 -52.33 1.63 -7.56
N ILE A 149 -51.26 0.96 -7.09
CA ILE A 149 -51.13 0.52 -5.69
C ILE A 149 -51.13 1.74 -4.77
N LYS A 150 -50.36 2.80 -5.08
CA LYS A 150 -50.34 4.04 -4.30
C LYS A 150 -51.75 4.66 -4.19
N HIS A 151 -52.48 4.80 -5.30
CA HIS A 151 -53.83 5.35 -5.30
C HIS A 151 -54.83 4.47 -4.54
N ALA A 152 -54.71 3.14 -4.61
CA ALA A 152 -55.51 2.23 -3.81
C ALA A 152 -55.20 2.39 -2.31
N THR A 153 -53.93 2.49 -1.94
CA THR A 153 -53.50 2.74 -0.55
C THR A 153 -53.98 4.10 -0.02
N GLU A 154 -53.96 5.15 -0.85
CA GLU A 154 -54.50 6.47 -0.48
C GLU A 154 -56.02 6.43 -0.31
N ASN A 155 -56.75 5.66 -1.12
CA ASN A 155 -58.17 5.40 -0.92
C ASN A 155 -58.44 4.62 0.38
N ASP A 156 -57.70 3.55 0.67
CA ASP A 156 -57.84 2.75 1.91
C ASP A 156 -57.57 3.57 3.18
N ILE A 157 -56.64 4.53 3.10
CA ILE A 157 -56.39 5.51 4.17
C ILE A 157 -57.60 6.45 4.32
N ASN A 158 -58.09 7.04 3.23
CA ASN A 158 -59.22 7.97 3.26
C ASN A 158 -60.53 7.31 3.74
N ILE A 159 -60.79 6.06 3.35
CA ILE A 159 -61.94 5.27 3.82
C ILE A 159 -61.82 5.02 5.33
N ARG A 160 -60.62 4.71 5.84
CA ARG A 160 -60.37 4.53 7.28
C ARG A 160 -60.39 5.83 8.10
N HIS A 161 -60.12 6.97 7.48
CA HIS A 161 -60.34 8.26 8.12
C HIS A 161 -61.84 8.58 8.23
N LYS A 162 -62.61 8.41 7.14
CA LYS A 162 -64.08 8.59 7.19
C LYS A 162 -64.77 7.64 8.17
N GLY A 163 -64.36 6.37 8.21
CA GLY A 163 -64.88 5.39 9.17
C GLY A 163 -64.54 5.68 10.64
N ASN A 164 -63.65 6.65 10.91
CA ASN A 164 -63.39 7.20 12.25
C ASN A 164 -64.11 8.54 12.49
N GLU A 165 -64.65 9.20 11.46
CA GLU A 165 -65.46 10.42 11.56
C GLU A 165 -66.95 10.06 11.73
N GLU A 166 -67.41 8.95 11.14
CA GLU A 166 -68.78 8.41 11.32
C GLU A 166 -69.03 7.77 12.71
N SER A 167 -68.02 7.74 13.60
CA SER A 167 -68.15 7.21 14.98
C SER A 167 -68.38 8.27 16.06
N ASP A 168 -68.40 9.57 15.71
CA ASP A 168 -68.34 10.68 16.68
C ASP A 168 -69.57 11.62 16.68
N GLU A 169 -70.77 11.12 16.33
CA GLU A 169 -72.00 11.92 16.48
C GLU A 169 -73.27 11.12 16.88
N GLN A 170 -73.35 10.63 18.13
CA GLN A 170 -74.60 10.72 18.91
C GLN A 170 -74.48 10.45 20.43
N TYR A 171 -75.29 11.20 21.19
CA TYR A 171 -75.78 10.94 22.56
C TYR A 171 -74.82 11.04 23.77
N SER A 172 -74.86 12.20 24.44
CA SER A 172 -74.74 12.30 25.92
C SER A 172 -76.12 11.99 26.54
N PRO A 173 -76.24 11.44 27.77
CA PRO A 173 -76.08 12.25 29.00
C PRO A 173 -75.41 11.44 30.17
N PRO A 174 -75.69 11.58 31.49
CA PRO A 174 -74.59 11.90 32.42
C PRO A 174 -74.42 10.98 33.66
N ARG A 175 -73.25 11.12 34.33
CA ARG A 175 -72.97 10.81 35.76
C ARG A 175 -73.47 9.47 36.37
N GLY A 176 -72.51 8.60 36.72
CA GLY A 176 -72.50 7.91 38.02
C GLY A 176 -72.29 6.39 38.05
N LEU A 177 -71.64 5.92 39.14
CA LEU A 177 -71.55 4.56 39.73
C LEU A 177 -71.26 3.36 38.77
N ILE A 178 -70.16 2.60 38.87
CA ILE A 178 -69.68 1.72 39.97
C ILE A 178 -70.60 0.52 40.25
N GLU A 179 -69.98 -0.67 40.41
CA GLU A 179 -70.55 -1.97 40.89
C GLU A 179 -71.47 -2.73 39.90
N ARG A 180 -71.48 -4.07 39.76
CA ARG A 180 -70.83 -5.26 40.42
C ARG A 180 -70.37 -6.25 39.30
N LEU A 181 -69.39 -7.16 39.39
CA LEU A 181 -69.04 -8.22 40.38
C LEU A 181 -70.13 -9.28 40.61
N PRO A 182 -69.81 -10.57 40.93
CA PRO A 182 -68.49 -11.24 41.05
C PRO A 182 -68.36 -12.63 40.34
N SER A 183 -67.18 -13.28 40.47
CA SER A 183 -66.89 -14.75 40.66
C SER A 183 -67.58 -15.81 39.75
N ASP A 184 -66.95 -16.91 39.28
CA ASP A 184 -65.69 -17.61 39.66
C ASP A 184 -65.34 -18.65 38.53
N GLN A 185 -64.34 -19.56 38.54
CA GLN A 185 -63.25 -19.95 39.46
C GLN A 185 -62.11 -20.67 38.67
N SER A 186 -60.89 -20.70 39.23
CA SER A 186 -59.79 -21.69 38.99
C SER A 186 -59.07 -21.71 37.63
N THR A 187 -57.77 -22.05 37.49
CA THR A 187 -56.50 -21.88 38.25
C THR A 187 -55.33 -22.05 37.21
N GLN A 188 -54.00 -21.98 37.44
CA GLN A 188 -53.12 -21.90 38.62
C GLN A 188 -51.72 -21.36 38.22
N ARG A 189 -50.93 -20.92 39.22
CA ARG A 189 -49.44 -20.77 39.22
C ARG A 189 -48.80 -19.61 38.41
N PRO A 190 -47.61 -19.12 38.84
CA PRO A 190 -47.52 -17.69 39.17
C PRO A 190 -46.29 -16.94 38.62
N GLU A 191 -46.37 -15.60 38.70
CA GLU A 191 -45.24 -14.66 38.64
C GLU A 191 -45.30 -13.71 39.86
N ASP A 192 -44.20 -13.02 40.18
CA ASP A 192 -44.07 -12.24 41.42
C ASP A 192 -43.62 -10.79 41.19
N THR A 193 -44.20 -9.92 42.03
CA THR A 193 -44.07 -8.47 42.33
C THR A 193 -42.86 -7.63 41.82
N ARG A 194 -42.91 -6.27 41.81
CA ARG A 194 -43.84 -5.28 42.41
C ARG A 194 -43.88 -3.96 41.60
N ASN A 195 -44.68 -2.98 42.07
CA ASN A 195 -45.07 -1.80 41.29
C ASN A 195 -44.85 -0.46 42.06
N SER A 196 -44.57 0.62 41.31
CA SER A 196 -44.86 2.03 41.63
C SER A 196 -44.10 2.76 42.78
N ILE A 197 -44.38 4.06 42.90
CA ILE A 197 -43.72 5.09 43.74
C ILE A 197 -44.79 5.71 44.71
N VAL A 198 -44.63 6.76 45.54
CA VAL A 198 -43.86 8.02 45.43
C VAL A 198 -42.95 8.28 46.69
N PRO A 199 -43.00 9.32 47.59
CA PRO A 199 -41.72 9.82 48.15
C PRO A 199 -41.57 9.99 49.69
N VAL A 200 -40.29 10.05 50.10
CA VAL A 200 -39.68 11.03 51.06
C VAL A 200 -39.96 10.93 52.58
N LYS A 201 -38.83 10.74 53.31
CA LYS A 201 -38.52 11.12 54.72
C LYS A 201 -39.25 10.38 55.86
N ASP A 202 -38.67 10.26 57.06
CA ASP A 202 -37.39 10.77 57.62
C ASP A 202 -36.73 9.71 58.55
N SER A 203 -35.54 10.02 59.09
CA SER A 203 -34.81 9.36 60.22
C SER A 203 -33.51 8.63 59.87
N GLN A 204 -32.53 8.73 60.79
CA GLN A 204 -31.14 8.32 60.66
C GLN A 204 -30.88 6.96 61.33
N GLU A 205 -30.09 6.08 60.70
CA GLU A 205 -28.99 5.34 61.36
C GLU A 205 -28.10 4.60 60.32
N ASN A 206 -26.99 4.00 60.78
CA ASN A 206 -26.03 3.18 60.02
C ASN A 206 -25.10 3.89 59.00
N GLU A 207 -24.38 4.91 59.45
CA GLU A 207 -23.09 5.30 58.86
C GLU A 207 -21.94 4.61 59.63
N LYS A 208 -21.57 3.37 59.27
CA LYS A 208 -20.37 2.72 59.84
C LYS A 208 -19.74 1.53 59.10
N THR A 209 -20.42 0.90 58.13
CA THR A 209 -19.92 -0.35 57.51
C THR A 209 -19.11 -0.13 56.22
N THR A 210 -19.27 1.02 55.57
CA THR A 210 -18.71 1.29 54.22
C THR A 210 -17.23 1.70 54.19
N VAL A 211 -16.61 2.00 55.34
CA VAL A 211 -15.23 2.51 55.41
C VAL A 211 -14.19 1.37 55.35
N THR A 212 -14.59 0.14 55.69
CA THR A 212 -13.68 -1.02 55.78
C THR A 212 -13.37 -1.69 54.44
N GLU A 213 -14.28 -1.66 53.46
CA GLU A 213 -14.08 -2.34 52.17
C GLU A 213 -13.20 -1.51 51.21
N ASP A 214 -13.38 -0.19 51.15
CA ASP A 214 -12.53 0.72 50.36
C ASP A 214 -11.06 0.71 50.83
N LEU A 215 -10.80 0.48 52.11
CA LEU A 215 -9.44 0.33 52.64
C LEU A 215 -8.79 -0.99 52.21
N ALA A 216 -9.53 -2.11 52.24
CA ALA A 216 -9.03 -3.40 51.79
C ALA A 216 -8.66 -3.38 50.29
N PHE A 217 -9.53 -2.80 49.45
CA PHE A 217 -9.27 -2.63 48.02
C PHE A 217 -8.05 -1.72 47.75
N ALA A 218 -7.81 -0.72 48.59
CA ALA A 218 -6.66 0.16 48.49
C ALA A 218 -5.32 -0.49 48.91
N GLU A 219 -5.33 -1.53 49.76
CA GLU A 219 -4.13 -2.28 50.14
C GLU A 219 -3.78 -3.38 49.12
N GLU A 220 -4.77 -4.12 48.60
CA GLU A 220 -4.56 -5.09 47.50
C GLU A 220 -3.93 -4.42 46.26
N HIS A 221 -4.40 -3.21 45.93
CA HIS A 221 -3.81 -2.40 44.86
C HIS A 221 -2.37 -1.93 45.15
N ARG A 222 -1.95 -1.79 46.41
CA ARG A 222 -0.57 -1.44 46.79
C ARG A 222 0.38 -2.63 46.66
N GLU A 223 -0.04 -3.81 47.08
CA GLU A 223 0.79 -5.02 46.92
C GLU A 223 1.01 -5.36 45.44
N SER A 224 -0.04 -5.25 44.61
CA SER A 224 0.06 -5.42 43.16
C SER A 224 1.07 -4.44 42.53
N ILE A 225 1.10 -3.19 42.97
CA ILE A 225 2.07 -2.18 42.53
C ILE A 225 3.49 -2.48 43.04
N ALA A 226 3.64 -3.02 44.26
CA ALA A 226 4.94 -3.43 44.81
C ALA A 226 5.53 -4.63 44.06
N GLU A 227 4.72 -5.65 43.78
CA GLU A 227 5.04 -6.78 42.91
C GLU A 227 5.51 -6.31 41.52
N MET A 228 4.75 -5.40 40.90
CA MET A 228 5.08 -4.86 39.59
C MET A 228 6.40 -4.07 39.61
N ARG A 229 6.67 -3.34 40.70
CA ARG A 229 7.92 -2.61 40.92
C ARG A 229 9.13 -3.56 41.07
N GLN A 230 8.98 -4.68 41.77
CA GLN A 230 10.03 -5.70 41.87
C GLN A 230 10.23 -6.47 40.56
N LYS A 231 9.16 -6.77 39.81
CA LYS A 231 9.28 -7.36 38.45
C LYS A 231 10.03 -6.40 37.50
N ILE A 232 9.82 -5.09 37.61
CA ILE A 232 10.59 -4.07 36.88
C ILE A 232 12.05 -4.00 37.35
N LEU A 233 12.32 -4.03 38.66
CA LEU A 233 13.67 -3.98 39.22
C LEU A 233 14.49 -5.22 38.83
N ASN A 234 13.94 -6.43 38.94
CA ASN A 234 14.59 -7.66 38.49
C ASN A 234 14.86 -7.64 36.97
N THR A 235 13.95 -7.05 36.17
CA THR A 235 14.16 -6.86 34.72
C THR A 235 15.28 -5.86 34.41
N LEU A 236 15.48 -4.85 35.27
CA LEU A 236 16.63 -3.93 35.18
C LEU A 236 17.94 -4.62 35.61
N GLU A 237 17.89 -5.54 36.57
CA GLU A 237 19.04 -6.30 37.04
C GLU A 237 19.56 -7.29 35.98
N VAL A 238 18.65 -8.02 35.32
CA VAL A 238 18.96 -8.86 34.14
C VAL A 238 19.61 -8.02 33.02
N ARG A 239 19.17 -6.75 32.84
CA ARG A 239 19.75 -5.85 31.84
C ARG A 239 21.17 -5.37 32.21
N ASN A 240 21.54 -5.35 33.49
CA ASN A 240 22.91 -5.01 33.91
C ASN A 240 23.91 -6.12 33.55
N SER A 241 23.53 -7.40 33.64
CA SER A 241 24.38 -8.54 33.27
C SER A 241 24.93 -8.44 31.84
N TRP A 242 24.07 -8.09 30.88
CA TRP A 242 24.46 -7.87 29.48
C TRP A 242 25.39 -6.68 29.28
N THR A 243 25.32 -5.65 30.13
CA THR A 243 26.26 -4.52 30.06
C THR A 243 27.64 -4.86 30.63
N GLU A 244 27.73 -5.67 31.70
CA GLU A 244 29.03 -6.10 32.25
C GLU A 244 29.83 -6.95 31.28
N PHE A 245 29.17 -7.82 30.48
CA PHE A 245 29.86 -8.62 29.45
C PHE A 245 30.54 -7.76 28.37
N TRP A 246 29.94 -6.61 28.02
CA TRP A 246 30.54 -5.65 27.07
C TRP A 246 31.53 -4.69 27.74
N TRP A 247 31.26 -4.23 28.96
CA TRP A 247 32.10 -3.28 29.68
C TRP A 247 33.50 -3.85 29.95
N ASN A 248 33.57 -5.09 30.44
CA ASN A 248 34.82 -5.79 30.73
C ASN A 248 35.61 -6.25 29.48
N ARG A 249 35.09 -6.01 28.26
CA ARG A 249 35.73 -6.41 26.99
C ARG A 249 36.21 -5.23 26.13
N ILE A 250 35.82 -4.00 26.45
CA ILE A 250 36.24 -2.78 25.72
C ILE A 250 37.40 -2.04 26.40
N LEU A 251 37.53 -2.11 27.73
CA LEU A 251 38.62 -1.46 28.48
C LEU A 251 39.45 -2.47 29.25
N GLY A 252 40.78 -2.37 29.13
CA GLY A 252 41.71 -3.15 29.93
C GLY A 252 41.61 -2.83 31.43
N ARG A 253 41.91 -3.82 32.27
CA ARG A 253 41.77 -3.80 33.75
C ARG A 253 42.16 -2.46 34.40
N GLY A 254 41.25 -1.90 35.21
CA GLY A 254 41.58 -0.91 36.24
C GLY A 254 40.72 0.36 36.22
N GLY A 255 39.52 0.32 36.79
CA GLY A 255 38.70 1.52 36.99
C GLY A 255 37.37 1.23 37.69
N SER A 256 37.24 1.69 38.94
CA SER A 256 35.99 1.56 39.73
C SER A 256 34.92 2.55 39.27
N ARG A 257 33.65 2.15 39.38
CA ARG A 257 32.47 2.92 38.92
C ARG A 257 32.01 3.90 40.01
N PRO A 258 31.88 5.22 39.74
CA PRO A 258 31.39 6.19 40.72
C PRO A 258 29.89 6.03 40.98
N SER A 259 29.41 6.52 42.14
CA SER A 259 28.02 6.34 42.56
C SER A 259 27.07 7.40 41.96
N ILE A 260 25.78 7.07 41.87
CA ILE A 260 24.75 7.94 41.27
C ILE A 260 24.63 9.30 42.00
N ASN A 261 24.94 9.35 43.29
CA ASN A 261 24.87 10.59 44.08
C ASN A 261 25.95 11.63 43.69
N GLU A 262 27.11 11.19 43.19
CA GLU A 262 28.14 12.12 42.67
C GLU A 262 27.76 12.74 41.33
N LEU A 263 26.88 12.08 40.56
CA LEU A 263 26.42 12.58 39.27
C LEU A 263 25.51 13.80 39.41
N HIS A 264 24.64 13.82 40.43
CA HIS A 264 23.74 14.96 40.68
C HIS A 264 24.48 16.22 41.14
N LEU A 265 25.51 16.10 41.96
CA LEU A 265 26.34 17.24 42.39
C LEU A 265 27.12 17.88 41.23
N ASN A 266 27.63 17.07 40.30
CA ASN A 266 28.42 17.55 39.15
C ASN A 266 27.59 18.25 38.06
N ILE A 267 26.27 18.08 38.04
CA ILE A 267 25.38 18.78 37.10
C ILE A 267 25.23 20.25 37.53
N ASN A 268 24.84 20.51 38.79
CA ASN A 268 24.62 21.87 39.29
C ASN A 268 25.90 22.72 39.29
N ALA A 269 27.07 22.12 39.57
CA ALA A 269 28.36 22.82 39.52
C ALA A 269 28.75 23.29 38.10
N ARG A 270 28.29 22.60 37.06
CA ARG A 270 28.58 22.97 35.66
C ARG A 270 27.72 24.13 35.15
N GLU A 271 26.49 24.30 35.63
CA GLU A 271 25.66 25.43 35.19
C GLU A 271 26.15 26.76 35.77
N ILE A 272 26.59 26.77 37.04
CA ILE A 272 27.14 27.96 37.71
C ILE A 272 28.42 28.47 37.01
N SER A 273 29.36 27.57 36.69
CA SER A 273 30.62 27.95 36.01
C SER A 273 30.44 28.44 34.56
N VAL A 274 29.35 28.07 33.89
CA VAL A 274 28.99 28.59 32.56
C VAL A 274 28.39 30.01 32.63
N MET A 275 27.77 30.41 33.75
CA MET A 275 27.29 31.79 33.92
C MET A 275 28.44 32.76 34.26
N GLU A 276 29.33 32.42 35.20
CA GLU A 276 30.48 33.27 35.55
C GLU A 276 31.44 33.54 34.38
N SER A 277 31.67 32.53 33.53
CA SER A 277 32.61 32.62 32.41
C SER A 277 32.15 33.53 31.25
N ARG A 278 30.93 34.07 31.30
CA ARG A 278 30.46 35.17 30.44
C ARG A 278 30.74 36.56 31.01
N GLN A 279 30.91 36.71 32.32
CA GLN A 279 31.06 38.02 32.97
C GLN A 279 32.54 38.50 33.02
N ARG A 280 33.51 37.58 32.98
CA ARG A 280 34.95 37.88 33.15
C ARG A 280 35.76 37.87 31.84
N ARG A 281 35.30 38.59 30.80
CA ARG A 281 36.09 38.76 29.55
C ARG A 281 36.15 40.20 29.00
N HIS A 282 36.20 41.17 29.91
CA HIS A 282 36.48 42.58 29.57
C HIS A 282 37.64 43.22 30.39
N THR A 283 38.58 42.40 30.85
CA THR A 283 39.87 42.84 31.43
C THR A 283 41.02 41.92 30.99
N LYS A 284 42.16 42.54 30.67
CA LYS A 284 43.48 41.91 30.55
C LYS A 284 44.47 42.77 31.34
N PRO A 285 45.10 42.27 32.42
CA PRO A 285 46.41 42.75 32.84
C PRO A 285 47.51 42.04 32.03
N SER A 286 48.68 42.67 31.90
CA SER A 286 49.87 42.06 31.30
C SER A 286 51.02 42.11 32.30
N ALA A 287 51.78 41.03 32.42
CA ALA A 287 53.08 40.99 33.08
C ALA A 287 54.21 41.00 32.02
N ASN A 288 55.46 41.23 32.44
CA ASN A 288 56.53 41.76 31.57
C ASN A 288 57.87 41.02 31.71
N ASN A 289 58.88 41.48 30.95
CA ASN A 289 60.28 41.02 30.83
C ASN A 289 60.46 39.88 29.81
N ASN A 290 61.43 39.86 28.89
CA ASN A 290 62.59 40.73 28.58
C ASN A 290 62.98 40.53 27.08
N GLN A 291 63.79 41.33 26.36
CA GLN A 291 64.38 42.68 26.49
C GLN A 291 65.16 42.99 25.19
N LYS A 292 65.10 44.22 24.62
CA LYS A 292 66.24 45.05 24.12
C LYS A 292 65.85 46.23 23.19
N ASN A 293 66.49 47.38 23.46
CA ASN A 293 66.92 48.50 22.59
C ASN A 293 65.87 49.25 21.72
N ILE A 294 65.40 50.46 22.09
CA ILE A 294 66.05 51.81 21.97
C ILE A 294 66.20 52.26 20.49
N PRO A 295 65.72 53.48 20.08
CA PRO A 295 65.68 54.73 20.86
C PRO A 295 64.29 55.43 21.05
N ALA A 296 64.08 56.63 20.49
CA ALA A 296 63.15 57.71 20.93
C ALA A 296 62.72 58.60 19.71
N GLU A 297 61.91 59.67 19.78
CA GLU A 297 61.31 60.42 20.92
C GLU A 297 59.74 60.39 20.86
N ASP A 298 58.87 61.40 21.05
CA ASP A 298 58.96 62.88 21.20
C ASP A 298 57.94 63.42 22.25
N LYS A 299 57.97 64.74 22.45
CA LYS A 299 57.28 65.57 23.45
C LYS A 299 55.75 65.43 23.53
N LYS A 300 55.28 65.74 24.75
CA LYS A 300 53.87 65.82 25.16
C LYS A 300 53.33 67.25 24.97
N ALA A 301 52.03 67.38 24.69
CA ALA A 301 51.18 68.41 25.35
C ALA A 301 49.68 68.03 25.27
N LYS A 302 48.87 68.49 26.24
CA LYS A 302 47.40 68.33 26.27
C LYS A 302 46.72 69.71 26.35
N ARG A 303 45.57 69.89 25.66
CA ARG A 303 44.37 70.52 26.28
C ARG A 303 43.09 70.41 25.43
N GLY A 304 42.09 69.70 25.99
CA GLY A 304 40.70 70.15 26.13
C GLY A 304 39.77 70.29 24.91
N SER A 305 38.78 69.39 24.81
CA SER A 305 37.38 69.77 24.52
C SER A 305 36.40 68.71 25.07
N LYS A 306 35.13 69.07 25.30
CA LYS A 306 34.08 68.23 25.91
C LYS A 306 33.09 67.71 24.85
N LYS A 307 32.59 66.48 25.00
CA LYS A 307 31.24 66.09 24.52
C LYS A 307 30.47 65.33 25.62
N LYS A 308 29.14 65.49 25.63
CA LYS A 308 28.24 65.05 26.70
C LYS A 308 27.98 63.54 26.65
N LYS A 309 27.67 62.94 27.82
CA LYS A 309 26.96 61.65 27.90
C LYS A 309 25.50 61.82 27.49
N VAL A 310 24.91 60.75 26.94
CA VAL A 310 23.47 60.52 26.84
C VAL A 310 23.17 59.21 27.61
N PRO A 311 22.03 59.05 28.30
CA PRO A 311 21.74 57.82 29.05
C PRO A 311 21.59 56.58 28.16
N ALA A 312 21.83 55.40 28.73
CA ALA A 312 21.64 54.14 28.03
C ALA A 312 20.14 53.77 27.94
N ALA A 313 19.72 53.30 26.76
CA ALA A 313 18.41 52.67 26.59
C ALA A 313 18.44 51.21 27.06
N SER A 314 17.31 50.73 27.57
CA SER A 314 17.10 49.32 27.96
C SER A 314 17.10 48.38 26.73
N PRO A 315 17.39 47.07 26.91
CA PRO A 315 17.47 46.13 25.80
C PRO A 315 16.10 45.96 25.10
N PRO A 316 16.06 45.86 23.77
CA PRO A 316 14.81 45.73 23.04
C PRO A 316 14.18 44.35 23.28
N ASN A 317 12.98 44.33 23.88
CA ASN A 317 12.15 43.14 23.95
C ASN A 317 11.82 42.65 22.53
N SER A 318 12.40 41.52 22.14
CA SER A 318 12.34 40.97 20.79
C SER A 318 11.00 40.29 20.49
N ARG A 319 9.93 41.10 20.41
CA ARG A 319 8.70 40.69 19.74
C ARG A 319 9.05 40.30 18.29
N PRO A 320 8.61 39.14 17.79
CA PRO A 320 8.86 38.76 16.39
C PRO A 320 8.25 39.81 15.47
N SER A 321 8.97 40.18 14.43
CA SER A 321 8.48 41.16 13.45
C SER A 321 7.28 40.59 12.69
N THR A 322 6.35 41.46 12.25
CA THR A 322 5.08 41.03 11.63
C THR A 322 5.28 40.06 10.46
N GLY A 323 6.34 40.25 9.66
CA GLY A 323 6.71 39.34 8.56
C GLY A 323 7.18 37.94 9.01
N GLN A 324 7.78 37.80 10.19
CA GLN A 324 8.14 36.50 10.77
C GLN A 324 6.88 35.72 11.18
N CYS A 325 5.92 36.38 11.84
CA CYS A 325 4.63 35.77 12.20
C CYS A 325 3.88 35.29 10.95
N VAL A 326 3.80 36.13 9.90
CA VAL A 326 3.21 35.77 8.60
C VAL A 326 3.92 34.58 7.96
N THR A 327 5.26 34.53 8.00
CA THR A 327 6.04 33.41 7.45
C THR A 327 5.77 32.09 8.19
N ILE A 328 5.67 32.14 9.53
CA ILE A 328 5.35 30.96 10.36
C ILE A 328 3.91 30.49 10.08
N LEU A 329 2.95 31.43 9.99
CA LEU A 329 1.55 31.11 9.70
C LEU A 329 1.38 30.45 8.32
N TRP A 330 2.03 30.97 7.27
CA TRP A 330 2.07 30.31 5.95
C TRP A 330 2.71 28.92 6.00
N GLY A 331 3.72 28.72 6.85
CA GLY A 331 4.31 27.41 7.10
C GLY A 331 3.32 26.43 7.73
N LEU A 332 2.56 26.86 8.73
CA LEU A 332 1.52 26.04 9.37
C LEU A 332 0.39 25.69 8.39
N ILE A 333 -0.09 26.67 7.61
CA ILE A 333 -1.12 26.46 6.57
C ILE A 333 -0.66 25.43 5.54
N GLY A 334 0.58 25.52 5.04
CA GLY A 334 1.11 24.56 4.08
C GLY A 334 1.29 23.13 4.65
N ILE A 335 1.62 23.00 5.93
CA ILE A 335 1.69 21.69 6.62
C ILE A 335 0.29 21.11 6.81
N LEU A 336 -0.69 21.90 7.25
CA LEU A 336 -2.08 21.49 7.38
C LEU A 336 -2.67 21.06 6.03
N ALA A 337 -2.38 21.80 4.95
CA ALA A 337 -2.77 21.42 3.59
C ALA A 337 -2.15 20.09 3.14
N ALA A 338 -0.86 19.85 3.43
CA ALA A 338 -0.20 18.58 3.13
C ALA A 338 -0.89 17.40 3.84
N VAL A 339 -1.16 17.54 5.15
CA VAL A 339 -1.83 16.51 5.96
C VAL A 339 -3.27 16.28 5.50
N ALA A 340 -4.02 17.35 5.20
CA ALA A 340 -5.40 17.25 4.73
C ALA A 340 -5.49 16.53 3.36
N ILE A 341 -4.58 16.83 2.43
CA ILE A 341 -4.53 16.17 1.11
C ILE A 341 -4.10 14.70 1.25
N GLY A 342 -3.12 14.39 2.12
CA GLY A 342 -2.74 13.00 2.41
C GLY A 342 -3.87 12.18 3.03
N TYR A 343 -4.61 12.76 3.99
CA TYR A 343 -5.80 12.13 4.58
C TYR A 343 -6.92 11.93 3.54
N ALA A 344 -7.19 12.95 2.72
CA ALA A 344 -8.17 12.86 1.63
C ALA A 344 -7.80 11.77 0.61
N HIS A 345 -6.51 11.61 0.28
CA HIS A 345 -6.04 10.53 -0.59
C HIS A 345 -6.23 9.15 0.06
N ALA A 346 -5.89 8.97 1.34
CA ALA A 346 -6.11 7.72 2.07
C ALA A 346 -7.60 7.34 2.13
N ARG A 347 -8.49 8.32 2.35
CA ARG A 347 -9.96 8.13 2.30
C ARG A 347 -10.45 7.82 0.89
N TYR A 348 -9.92 8.47 -0.14
CA TYR A 348 -10.26 8.21 -1.55
C TYR A 348 -9.87 6.78 -1.97
N MET A 349 -8.64 6.33 -1.68
CA MET A 349 -8.21 4.95 -1.96
C MET A 349 -9.04 3.91 -1.21
N SER A 350 -9.32 4.16 0.08
CA SER A 350 -10.17 3.28 0.91
C SER A 350 -11.62 3.20 0.39
N THR A 351 -12.17 4.31 -0.10
CA THR A 351 -13.53 4.35 -0.67
C THR A 351 -13.59 3.70 -2.05
N LEU A 352 -12.61 3.95 -2.90
CA LEU A 352 -12.53 3.34 -4.24
C LEU A 352 -12.35 1.82 -4.16
N HIS A 353 -11.54 1.33 -3.21
CA HIS A 353 -11.40 -0.09 -2.93
C HIS A 353 -12.72 -0.74 -2.47
N ASP A 354 -13.43 -0.10 -1.53
CA ASP A 354 -14.73 -0.60 -1.06
C ASP A 354 -15.78 -0.61 -2.18
N ASN A 355 -15.83 0.45 -3.00
CA ASN A 355 -16.75 0.56 -4.13
C ASN A 355 -16.42 -0.42 -5.28
N TYR A 356 -15.16 -0.82 -5.44
CA TYR A 356 -14.73 -1.73 -6.51
C TYR A 356 -14.94 -3.23 -6.18
N LEU A 357 -14.91 -3.60 -4.90
CA LEU A 357 -15.08 -4.99 -4.45
C LEU A 357 -16.34 -5.25 -3.61
N TRP A 358 -17.10 -4.22 -3.23
CA TRP A 358 -18.17 -4.30 -2.21
C TRP A 358 -17.63 -4.79 -0.85
N PHE A 359 -16.37 -4.45 -0.57
CA PHE A 359 -15.48 -5.14 0.38
C PHE A 359 -16.01 -5.19 1.82
N SER A 360 -16.68 -4.13 2.26
CA SER A 360 -17.22 -3.98 3.60
C SER A 360 -18.42 -4.91 3.88
N GLN A 361 -19.12 -5.35 2.82
CA GLN A 361 -20.37 -6.10 2.92
C GLN A 361 -20.23 -7.59 2.58
N ILE A 362 -19.27 -7.97 1.72
CA ILE A 362 -18.94 -9.37 1.41
C ILE A 362 -18.39 -10.10 2.65
N SER A 363 -18.44 -11.44 2.66
CA SER A 363 -18.00 -12.28 3.78
C SER A 363 -16.48 -12.26 3.99
N GLU A 364 -16.02 -12.70 5.17
CA GLU A 364 -14.58 -12.83 5.47
C GLU A 364 -13.84 -13.71 4.44
N LEU A 365 -14.48 -14.81 4.02
CA LEU A 365 -13.91 -15.73 3.02
C LEU A 365 -13.74 -15.06 1.65
N GLU A 366 -14.72 -14.29 1.20
CA GLU A 366 -14.65 -13.56 -0.08
C GLU A 366 -13.59 -12.44 -0.03
N ARG A 367 -13.46 -11.73 1.11
CA ARG A 367 -12.36 -10.77 1.32
C ARG A 367 -11.00 -11.45 1.25
N GLU A 368 -10.86 -12.64 1.81
CA GLU A 368 -9.61 -13.39 1.79
C GLU A 368 -9.27 -13.93 0.40
N ILE A 369 -10.27 -14.39 -0.36
CA ILE A 369 -10.12 -14.79 -1.78
C ILE A 369 -9.78 -13.59 -2.69
N SER A 370 -10.10 -12.35 -2.29
CA SER A 370 -9.67 -11.14 -3.00
C SER A 370 -8.16 -10.87 -2.87
N PHE A 371 -7.50 -11.32 -1.77
CA PHE A 371 -6.05 -11.23 -1.61
C PHE A 371 -5.35 -12.34 -2.41
N ARG A 372 -5.17 -12.12 -3.71
CA ARG A 372 -4.44 -13.03 -4.60
C ARG A 372 -2.93 -13.05 -4.31
N THR A 373 -2.26 -14.12 -4.75
CA THR A 373 -0.80 -14.26 -4.83
C THR A 373 -0.02 -13.84 -3.56
N GLU A 374 1.00 -13.00 -3.69
CA GLU A 374 1.89 -12.54 -2.63
C GLU A 374 1.09 -11.91 -1.47
N SER A 375 0.06 -11.13 -1.80
CA SER A 375 -0.79 -10.43 -0.83
C SER A 375 -1.59 -11.37 0.07
N GLY A 376 -2.12 -12.47 -0.47
CA GLY A 376 -2.80 -13.51 0.32
C GLY A 376 -1.84 -14.24 1.26
N LEU A 377 -0.64 -14.53 0.78
CA LEU A 377 0.40 -15.19 1.58
C LEU A 377 0.83 -14.30 2.76
N TYR A 378 1.11 -13.02 2.53
CA TYR A 378 1.47 -12.08 3.59
C TYR A 378 0.34 -11.85 4.60
N TYR A 379 -0.90 -11.67 4.14
CA TYR A 379 -2.04 -11.54 5.06
C TYR A 379 -2.26 -12.82 5.89
N SER A 380 -1.92 -14.01 5.38
CA SER A 380 -1.99 -15.26 6.16
C SER A 380 -1.08 -15.26 7.39
N TYR A 381 0.11 -14.65 7.31
CA TYR A 381 1.04 -14.56 8.45
C TYR A 381 0.60 -13.51 9.48
N TYR A 382 0.00 -12.41 9.02
CA TYR A 382 -0.66 -11.46 9.92
C TYR A 382 -1.84 -12.11 10.65
N LYS A 383 -2.72 -12.85 9.94
CA LYS A 383 -3.84 -13.62 10.52
C LYS A 383 -3.35 -14.65 11.54
N GLN A 384 -2.28 -15.38 11.24
CA GLN A 384 -1.61 -16.33 12.14
C GLN A 384 -1.11 -15.64 13.43
N MET A 385 -0.46 -14.48 13.33
CA MET A 385 -0.01 -13.69 14.49
C MET A 385 -1.15 -13.06 15.31
N VAL A 386 -2.25 -12.67 14.67
CA VAL A 386 -3.44 -12.14 15.35
C VAL A 386 -4.15 -13.24 16.14
N ASN A 387 -4.29 -14.44 15.56
CA ASN A 387 -5.04 -15.55 16.13
C ASN A 387 -4.26 -16.40 17.16
N ALA A 388 -2.92 -16.29 17.21
CA ALA A 388 -2.11 -17.02 18.19
C ALA A 388 -2.40 -16.58 19.63
N PRO A 389 -2.45 -17.47 20.63
CA PRO A 389 -2.88 -17.12 22.00
C PRO A 389 -1.94 -16.12 22.70
N SER A 390 -0.63 -16.17 22.43
CA SER A 390 0.34 -15.15 22.83
C SER A 390 1.13 -14.59 21.64
N ILE A 391 1.82 -13.46 21.83
CA ILE A 391 2.69 -12.87 20.79
C ILE A 391 3.93 -13.74 20.58
N MET A 392 4.52 -14.27 21.66
CA MET A 392 5.69 -15.15 21.61
C MET A 392 5.39 -16.48 20.90
N GLU A 393 4.21 -17.06 21.16
CA GLU A 393 3.78 -18.29 20.50
C GLU A 393 3.45 -18.06 19.02
N GLY A 394 2.88 -16.90 18.68
CA GLY A 394 2.73 -16.45 17.28
C GLY A 394 4.08 -16.40 16.56
N ILE A 395 5.09 -15.77 17.18
CA ILE A 395 6.47 -15.71 16.66
C ILE A 395 7.05 -17.12 16.49
N ASN A 396 6.94 -17.99 17.50
CA ASN A 396 7.42 -19.39 17.40
C ASN A 396 6.72 -20.18 16.28
N SER A 397 5.42 -19.93 16.04
CA SER A 397 4.66 -20.57 14.94
C SER A 397 5.11 -20.12 13.55
N LEU A 398 5.64 -18.89 13.43
CA LEU A 398 6.23 -18.36 12.20
C LEU A 398 7.69 -18.79 12.00
N THR A 399 8.45 -18.91 13.09
CA THR A 399 9.84 -19.39 13.07
C THR A 399 9.93 -20.88 12.72
N ASN A 400 8.86 -21.65 12.98
CA ASN A 400 8.76 -23.09 12.69
C ASN A 400 7.53 -23.42 11.82
N ASP A 401 7.21 -22.60 10.82
CA ASP A 401 6.03 -22.80 9.99
C ASP A 401 6.19 -24.04 9.09
N THR A 402 5.30 -25.01 9.23
CA THR A 402 5.26 -26.25 8.43
C THR A 402 4.26 -26.17 7.27
N LEU A 403 3.48 -25.10 7.17
CA LEU A 403 2.36 -24.98 6.24
C LEU A 403 2.75 -24.34 4.89
N THR A 404 3.79 -23.49 4.87
CA THR A 404 4.19 -22.72 3.67
C THR A 404 5.00 -23.55 2.66
N GLU A 405 6.03 -24.28 3.11
CA GLU A 405 6.94 -25.04 2.22
C GLU A 405 6.84 -26.57 2.43
N PHE A 406 5.67 -27.06 2.87
CA PHE A 406 5.41 -28.46 3.24
C PHE A 406 6.00 -29.46 2.23
N PRO A 407 6.70 -30.53 2.67
CA PRO A 407 6.81 -31.03 4.04
C PRO A 407 7.95 -30.42 4.87
N SER A 408 8.62 -29.38 4.38
CA SER A 408 9.68 -28.66 5.11
C SER A 408 9.10 -27.65 6.10
N SER A 409 9.69 -27.54 7.29
CA SER A 409 9.53 -26.37 8.15
C SER A 409 10.43 -25.22 7.68
N ILE A 410 9.97 -23.99 7.84
CA ILE A 410 10.75 -22.77 7.54
C ILE A 410 10.60 -21.70 8.62
N ASN A 411 11.65 -20.90 8.79
CA ASN A 411 11.58 -19.62 9.51
C ASN A 411 11.03 -18.55 8.57
N VAL A 412 9.72 -18.28 8.64
CA VAL A 412 9.03 -17.29 7.79
C VAL A 412 9.60 -15.87 7.96
N ILE A 413 10.09 -15.53 9.16
CA ILE A 413 10.61 -14.20 9.48
C ILE A 413 11.85 -13.90 8.63
N GLU A 414 12.78 -14.85 8.62
CA GLU A 414 14.00 -14.86 7.78
C GLU A 414 13.67 -15.06 6.30
N ARG A 415 12.77 -15.99 5.97
CA ARG A 415 12.47 -16.45 4.61
C ARG A 415 11.64 -15.47 3.77
N MET A 416 10.72 -14.75 4.40
CA MET A 416 9.68 -13.94 3.72
C MET A 416 9.71 -12.46 4.13
N ASN A 417 10.62 -12.06 5.02
CA ASN A 417 10.80 -10.69 5.51
C ASN A 417 9.49 -10.05 6.02
N ILE A 418 8.78 -10.72 6.94
CA ILE A 418 7.43 -10.37 7.43
C ILE A 418 7.40 -9.37 8.61
N TYR A 419 8.39 -8.46 8.72
CA TYR A 419 8.47 -7.53 9.85
C TYR A 419 7.25 -6.63 9.97
N GLN A 420 6.71 -6.13 8.85
CA GLN A 420 5.49 -5.31 8.85
C GLN A 420 4.25 -6.09 9.35
N GLU A 421 4.08 -7.38 9.02
CA GLU A 421 2.98 -8.20 9.53
C GLU A 421 3.10 -8.40 11.05
N ILE A 422 4.31 -8.70 11.54
CA ILE A 422 4.58 -8.89 12.97
C ILE A 422 4.33 -7.58 13.75
N ILE A 423 4.81 -6.45 13.24
CA ILE A 423 4.60 -5.13 13.85
C ILE A 423 3.10 -4.78 13.88
N LEU A 424 2.37 -4.95 12.77
CA LEU A 424 0.94 -4.63 12.73
C LEU A 424 0.10 -5.58 13.59
N ALA A 425 0.41 -6.88 13.63
CA ALA A 425 -0.29 -7.83 14.50
C ALA A 425 -0.02 -7.54 15.98
N THR A 426 1.22 -7.17 16.33
CA THR A 426 1.58 -6.72 17.68
C THR A 426 0.78 -5.47 18.08
N ILE A 427 0.75 -4.43 17.23
CA ILE A 427 -0.02 -3.20 17.47
C ILE A 427 -1.52 -3.52 17.62
N TYR A 428 -2.09 -4.31 16.72
CA TYR A 428 -3.51 -4.70 16.77
C TYR A 428 -3.89 -5.40 18.08
N ARG A 429 -3.01 -6.27 18.59
CA ARG A 429 -3.22 -7.02 19.85
C ARG A 429 -2.93 -6.19 21.11
N SER A 430 -1.94 -5.31 21.09
CA SER A 430 -1.57 -4.50 22.26
C SER A 430 -2.55 -3.35 22.53
N PHE A 431 -3.17 -2.78 21.50
CA PHE A 431 -4.09 -1.64 21.66
C PHE A 431 -5.56 -2.09 21.62
N THR A 432 -6.14 -2.32 22.80
CA THR A 432 -7.54 -2.77 22.99
C THR A 432 -8.58 -1.90 22.28
N VAL A 433 -8.33 -0.59 22.12
CA VAL A 433 -9.18 0.33 21.36
C VAL A 433 -9.24 -0.03 19.87
N ILE A 434 -8.13 -0.49 19.28
CA ILE A 434 -8.08 -0.93 17.87
C ILE A 434 -8.87 -2.22 17.72
N HIS A 435 -8.59 -3.21 18.59
CA HIS A 435 -9.26 -4.51 18.60
C HIS A 435 -10.79 -4.43 18.82
N LYS A 436 -11.29 -3.41 19.53
CA LYS A 436 -12.73 -3.18 19.71
C LYS A 436 -13.40 -2.48 18.51
N ASN A 437 -12.66 -1.68 17.76
CA ASN A 437 -13.22 -0.78 16.74
C ASN A 437 -13.03 -1.26 15.30
N PHE A 438 -12.07 -2.16 15.03
CA PHE A 438 -11.74 -2.64 13.68
C PHE A 438 -11.57 -4.16 13.65
N GLN A 439 -12.06 -4.81 12.60
CA GLN A 439 -11.69 -6.20 12.29
C GLN A 439 -10.22 -6.24 11.79
N PRO A 440 -9.48 -7.35 11.95
CA PRO A 440 -8.07 -7.45 11.57
C PRO A 440 -7.80 -7.06 10.10
N VAL A 441 -8.66 -7.52 9.19
CA VAL A 441 -8.62 -7.19 7.75
C VAL A 441 -8.62 -5.67 7.54
N PHE A 442 -9.57 -4.95 8.15
CA PHE A 442 -9.72 -3.51 7.97
C PHE A 442 -8.55 -2.72 8.56
N PHE A 443 -8.07 -3.11 9.74
CA PHE A 443 -6.91 -2.47 10.36
C PHE A 443 -5.66 -2.59 9.46
N TYR A 444 -5.41 -3.78 8.91
CA TYR A 444 -4.28 -4.05 8.02
C TYR A 444 -4.35 -3.19 6.74
N ILE A 445 -5.48 -3.19 6.02
CA ILE A 445 -5.60 -2.41 4.77
C ILE A 445 -5.67 -0.89 5.00
N HIS A 446 -6.37 -0.41 6.04
CA HIS A 446 -6.45 1.03 6.33
C HIS A 446 -5.11 1.61 6.77
N THR A 447 -4.25 0.81 7.42
CA THR A 447 -2.87 1.23 7.74
C THR A 447 -2.06 1.45 6.47
N ILE A 448 -2.17 0.55 5.47
CA ILE A 448 -1.48 0.68 4.18
C ILE A 448 -2.01 1.89 3.38
N PHE A 449 -3.33 2.10 3.33
CA PHE A 449 -3.89 3.32 2.72
C PHE A 449 -3.44 4.61 3.43
N SER A 450 -3.30 4.58 4.76
CA SER A 450 -2.79 5.72 5.54
C SER A 450 -1.31 6.01 5.25
N LEU A 451 -0.49 4.97 5.09
CA LEU A 451 0.90 5.10 4.64
C LEU A 451 1.01 5.71 3.23
N HIS A 452 0.13 5.32 2.30
CA HIS A 452 0.04 5.96 0.98
C HIS A 452 -0.50 7.41 1.03
N GLY A 453 -1.37 7.74 1.99
CA GLY A 453 -1.72 9.13 2.29
C GLY A 453 -0.49 9.95 2.69
N ALA A 454 0.34 9.41 3.58
CA ALA A 454 1.58 10.07 4.03
C ALA A 454 2.65 10.15 2.92
N LEU A 455 2.69 9.20 1.98
CA LEU A 455 3.48 9.29 0.75
C LEU A 455 3.13 10.56 -0.03
N VAL A 456 1.83 10.82 -0.27
CA VAL A 456 1.38 12.03 -0.99
C VAL A 456 1.70 13.31 -0.21
N SER A 457 1.56 13.32 1.11
CA SER A 457 2.05 14.43 1.95
C SER A 457 3.55 14.70 1.73
N SER A 458 4.34 13.66 1.50
CA SER A 458 5.78 13.78 1.23
C SER A 458 6.09 14.30 -0.18
N LEU A 459 5.32 13.88 -1.20
CA LEU A 459 5.38 14.47 -2.55
C LEU A 459 5.06 15.97 -2.53
N PHE A 460 4.00 16.35 -1.82
CA PHE A 460 3.58 17.74 -1.60
C PHE A 460 4.72 18.56 -0.96
N ILE A 461 5.29 18.06 0.14
CA ILE A 461 6.38 18.74 0.87
C ILE A 461 7.62 18.88 -0.02
N THR A 462 7.96 17.85 -0.81
CA THR A 462 9.08 17.89 -1.75
C THR A 462 8.88 18.95 -2.84
N ALA A 463 7.72 18.97 -3.50
CA ALA A 463 7.41 19.96 -4.54
C ALA A 463 7.34 21.39 -3.99
N TRP A 464 6.79 21.59 -2.79
CA TRP A 464 6.84 22.87 -2.07
C TRP A 464 8.28 23.30 -1.79
N MET A 465 9.11 22.40 -1.27
CA MET A 465 10.51 22.71 -0.93
C MET A 465 11.37 23.04 -2.15
N LEU A 466 11.09 22.48 -3.34
CA LEU A 466 11.87 22.78 -4.55
C LEU A 466 11.42 24.06 -5.26
N SER A 467 10.17 24.50 -5.08
CA SER A 467 9.55 25.66 -5.77
C SER A 467 9.32 26.90 -4.90
N GLU A 468 9.54 26.78 -3.59
CA GLU A 468 9.28 27.83 -2.59
C GLU A 468 7.78 28.23 -2.49
N SER A 469 6.84 27.40 -2.96
CA SER A 469 5.38 27.61 -2.82
C SER A 469 4.60 26.32 -2.54
N TRP A 470 3.68 26.36 -1.56
CA TRP A 470 2.86 25.19 -1.19
C TRP A 470 1.78 24.88 -2.23
N LEU A 471 1.37 25.85 -3.05
CA LEU A 471 0.44 25.63 -4.16
C LEU A 471 1.02 24.66 -5.20
N THR A 472 2.34 24.64 -5.37
CA THR A 472 3.04 23.62 -6.16
C THR A 472 2.87 22.22 -5.57
N GLY A 473 2.82 22.11 -4.24
CA GLY A 473 2.51 20.87 -3.53
C GLY A 473 1.08 20.39 -3.85
N VAL A 474 0.11 21.30 -3.89
CA VAL A 474 -1.27 20.99 -4.31
C VAL A 474 -1.28 20.45 -5.74
N LEU A 475 -0.57 21.11 -6.67
CA LEU A 475 -0.49 20.66 -8.07
C LEU A 475 0.21 19.30 -8.19
N ALA A 476 1.32 19.08 -7.48
CA ALA A 476 2.04 17.80 -7.46
C ALA A 476 1.17 16.65 -6.93
N ALA A 477 0.43 16.88 -5.85
CA ALA A 477 -0.50 15.91 -5.29
C ALA A 477 -1.71 15.68 -6.21
N SER A 478 -2.22 16.73 -6.87
CA SER A 478 -3.32 16.61 -7.84
C SER A 478 -2.90 15.79 -9.06
N PHE A 479 -1.72 16.07 -9.63
CA PHE A 479 -1.12 15.24 -10.68
C PHE A 479 -1.00 13.77 -10.24
N TYR A 480 -0.54 13.51 -9.00
CA TYR A 480 -0.42 12.14 -8.48
C TYR A 480 -1.78 11.45 -8.33
N ILE A 481 -2.76 12.10 -7.69
CA ILE A 481 -4.08 11.53 -7.35
C ILE A 481 -4.93 11.29 -8.60
N PHE A 482 -4.94 12.24 -9.56
CA PHE A 482 -5.79 12.15 -10.74
C PHE A 482 -5.21 11.25 -11.85
N ASN A 483 -3.91 10.92 -11.81
CA ASN A 483 -3.27 9.97 -12.74
C ASN A 483 -3.04 8.59 -12.09
N ARG A 484 -3.88 8.20 -11.11
CA ARG A 484 -3.61 7.05 -10.21
C ARG A 484 -3.23 5.74 -10.91
N LEU A 485 -3.80 5.43 -12.08
CA LEU A 485 -3.52 4.24 -12.89
C LEU A 485 -2.03 4.07 -13.28
N ASP A 486 -1.28 5.18 -13.26
CA ASP A 486 0.14 5.23 -13.57
C ASP A 486 1.02 5.65 -12.39
N THR A 487 0.45 6.13 -11.29
CA THR A 487 1.17 6.62 -10.10
C THR A 487 1.06 5.74 -8.86
N THR A 488 0.05 4.84 -8.80
CA THR A 488 -0.13 3.86 -7.73
C THR A 488 -0.83 2.58 -8.24
N ARG A 489 -0.81 1.53 -7.41
CA ARG A 489 -1.62 0.32 -7.59
C ARG A 489 -2.20 -0.24 -6.28
N VAL A 490 -2.13 0.57 -5.21
CA VAL A 490 -2.51 0.15 -3.86
C VAL A 490 -3.99 -0.19 -3.73
N GLU A 491 -4.86 0.34 -4.60
CA GLU A 491 -6.31 0.07 -4.59
C GLU A 491 -6.67 -1.39 -4.90
N TYR A 492 -5.83 -2.11 -5.65
CA TYR A 492 -6.09 -3.50 -6.08
C TYR A 492 -4.98 -4.52 -5.73
N VAL A 493 -3.80 -4.08 -5.28
CA VAL A 493 -2.78 -4.96 -4.67
C VAL A 493 -2.24 -4.33 -3.39
N ILE A 494 -3.05 -4.40 -2.32
CA ILE A 494 -2.83 -3.64 -1.08
C ILE A 494 -1.52 -4.08 -0.35
N PRO A 495 -1.43 -5.28 0.26
CA PRO A 495 -0.22 -5.69 0.96
C PRO A 495 0.81 -6.26 -0.02
N LEU A 496 1.64 -5.38 -0.58
CA LEU A 496 2.91 -5.71 -1.21
C LEU A 496 4.05 -5.08 -0.42
N ARG A 497 5.25 -5.65 -0.54
CA ARG A 497 6.47 -5.13 0.12
C ARG A 497 6.75 -3.68 -0.29
N GLU A 498 6.55 -3.36 -1.57
CA GLU A 498 6.64 -1.98 -2.07
C GLU A 498 5.58 -1.02 -1.49
N SER A 499 4.35 -1.48 -1.19
CA SER A 499 3.31 -0.62 -0.58
C SER A 499 3.69 -0.15 0.83
N PHE A 500 4.44 -0.97 1.57
CA PHE A 500 4.99 -0.60 2.88
C PHE A 500 6.24 0.28 2.77
N SER A 501 7.11 0.05 1.78
CA SER A 501 8.42 0.71 1.71
C SER A 501 8.43 2.06 0.98
N LEU A 502 7.67 2.20 -0.13
CA LEU A 502 7.64 3.42 -0.94
C LEU A 502 7.33 4.71 -0.16
N PRO A 503 6.43 4.74 0.85
CA PRO A 503 6.22 5.94 1.68
C PRO A 503 7.51 6.44 2.36
N PHE A 504 8.36 5.51 2.82
CA PHE A 504 9.64 5.85 3.46
C PHE A 504 10.69 6.30 2.44
N LEU A 505 10.68 5.78 1.21
CA LEU A 505 11.48 6.33 0.11
C LEU A 505 11.14 7.81 -0.15
N TRP A 506 9.86 8.19 -0.12
CA TRP A 506 9.49 9.59 -0.34
C TRP A 506 9.84 10.48 0.87
N PHE A 507 9.71 10.00 2.11
CA PHE A 507 10.26 10.71 3.29
C PHE A 507 11.79 10.91 3.18
N GLN A 508 12.51 9.90 2.70
CA GLN A 508 13.96 9.96 2.44
C GLN A 508 14.28 11.03 1.39
N VAL A 509 13.58 11.03 0.24
CA VAL A 509 13.72 12.02 -0.84
C VAL A 509 13.44 13.44 -0.32
N ALA A 510 12.37 13.65 0.44
CA ALA A 510 12.04 14.95 1.03
C ALA A 510 13.15 15.44 1.99
N ALA A 511 13.66 14.57 2.86
CA ALA A 511 14.73 14.94 3.80
C ALA A 511 16.08 15.19 3.10
N ILE A 512 16.42 14.43 2.05
CA ILE A 512 17.57 14.70 1.16
C ILE A 512 17.40 16.07 0.47
N SER A 513 16.19 16.40 0.01
CA SER A 513 15.87 17.69 -0.63
C SER A 513 16.15 18.88 0.30
N TYR A 514 15.90 18.75 1.61
CA TYR A 514 16.33 19.77 2.58
C TYR A 514 17.84 19.75 2.78
N TYR A 515 18.39 18.55 3.02
CA TYR A 515 19.79 18.37 3.41
C TYR A 515 20.78 18.90 2.36
N LEU A 516 20.50 18.75 1.06
CA LEU A 516 21.43 19.16 0.00
C LEU A 516 21.61 20.69 -0.10
N ARG A 517 20.58 21.50 0.20
CA ARG A 517 20.55 22.97 0.06
C ARG A 517 21.78 23.69 0.62
N TRP A 518 22.30 24.70 -0.09
CA TRP A 518 23.52 25.43 0.31
C TRP A 518 23.44 26.16 1.67
N LYS A 519 22.24 26.61 2.08
CA LYS A 519 22.00 27.29 3.37
C LYS A 519 20.88 26.57 4.11
N THR A 520 21.17 26.08 5.31
CA THR A 520 20.24 25.34 6.17
C THR A 520 20.46 25.70 7.64
N ASN A 521 19.39 25.79 8.44
CA ASN A 521 19.52 25.88 9.90
C ASN A 521 20.22 24.59 10.43
N PRO A 522 21.26 24.68 11.29
CA PRO A 522 22.02 23.52 11.76
C PRO A 522 21.19 22.49 12.55
N VAL A 523 20.13 22.92 13.25
CA VAL A 523 19.21 22.02 13.98
C VAL A 523 18.37 21.23 13.00
N LEU A 524 17.70 21.90 12.05
CA LEU A 524 16.92 21.25 11.00
C LEU A 524 17.78 20.38 10.07
N ASN A 525 19.06 20.72 9.89
CA ASN A 525 20.02 19.92 9.15
C ASN A 525 20.35 18.60 9.86
N LYS A 526 20.52 18.62 11.20
CA LYS A 526 20.64 17.40 12.02
C LYS A 526 19.35 16.57 12.01
N LEU A 527 18.19 17.21 12.12
CA LEU A 527 16.89 16.55 12.02
C LEU A 527 16.71 15.87 10.66
N SER A 528 17.09 16.54 9.56
CA SER A 528 17.02 15.95 8.22
C SER A 528 17.94 14.74 8.07
N ILE A 529 19.15 14.77 8.62
CA ILE A 529 20.04 13.60 8.68
C ILE A 529 19.36 12.44 9.42
N ALA A 530 18.73 12.70 10.57
CA ALA A 530 18.05 11.66 11.35
C ALA A 530 16.83 11.08 10.61
N VAL A 531 16.05 11.92 9.92
CA VAL A 531 14.92 11.47 9.09
C VAL A 531 15.43 10.64 7.90
N VAL A 532 16.50 11.05 7.20
CA VAL A 532 17.11 10.23 6.14
C VAL A 532 17.55 8.88 6.72
N ALA A 533 18.24 8.85 7.86
CA ALA A 533 18.70 7.59 8.46
C ALA A 533 17.53 6.64 8.80
N PHE A 534 16.50 7.15 9.50
CA PHE A 534 15.35 6.35 9.91
C PHE A 534 14.47 5.89 8.72
N SER A 535 14.22 6.76 7.76
CA SER A 535 13.43 6.42 6.56
C SER A 535 14.17 5.46 5.63
N THR A 536 15.49 5.62 5.45
CA THR A 536 16.32 4.67 4.68
C THR A 536 16.32 3.28 5.35
N PHE A 537 16.37 3.22 6.68
CA PHE A 537 16.28 1.96 7.42
C PHE A 537 14.94 1.26 7.18
N LEU A 538 13.80 1.94 7.37
CA LEU A 538 12.48 1.34 7.15
C LEU A 538 12.19 1.00 5.69
N PHE A 539 12.65 1.83 4.75
CA PHE A 539 12.57 1.54 3.31
C PHE A 539 13.25 0.22 2.96
N MET A 540 14.43 -0.05 3.53
CA MET A 540 15.17 -1.28 3.25
C MET A 540 14.67 -2.48 4.05
N LEU A 541 14.26 -2.29 5.32
CA LEU A 541 13.72 -3.35 6.16
C LEU A 541 12.42 -3.93 5.59
N PHE A 542 11.50 -3.09 5.07
CA PHE A 542 10.20 -3.56 4.58
C PHE A 542 10.23 -4.10 3.13
N TRP A 543 11.32 -3.92 2.39
CA TRP A 543 11.45 -4.39 1.00
C TRP A 543 12.89 -4.75 0.63
N GLN A 544 13.18 -6.05 0.55
CA GLN A 544 14.52 -6.58 0.27
C GLN A 544 15.16 -6.12 -1.05
N PHE A 545 14.37 -5.81 -2.08
CA PHE A 545 14.86 -5.32 -3.37
C PHE A 545 15.18 -3.81 -3.40
N SER A 546 14.89 -3.09 -2.32
CA SER A 546 15.28 -1.68 -2.09
C SER A 546 16.76 -1.38 -2.42
N GLN A 547 17.66 -2.36 -2.21
CA GLN A 547 19.09 -2.25 -2.53
C GLN A 547 19.36 -1.79 -3.97
N PHE A 548 18.53 -2.17 -4.95
CA PHE A 548 18.69 -1.71 -6.34
C PHE A 548 18.30 -0.24 -6.49
N ILE A 549 17.34 0.23 -5.71
CA ILE A 549 16.88 1.63 -5.69
C ILE A 549 17.92 2.51 -4.98
N VAL A 550 18.51 2.01 -3.89
CA VAL A 550 19.65 2.63 -3.22
C VAL A 550 20.85 2.72 -4.17
N LEU A 551 21.18 1.66 -4.91
CA LEU A 551 22.25 1.71 -5.93
C LEU A 551 22.01 2.83 -6.96
N LEU A 552 20.79 3.01 -7.47
CA LEU A 552 20.47 4.12 -8.36
C LEU A 552 20.58 5.49 -7.66
N GLN A 553 20.20 5.59 -6.38
CA GLN A 553 20.42 6.80 -5.58
C GLN A 553 21.91 7.12 -5.40
N THR A 554 22.73 6.12 -5.08
CA THR A 554 24.18 6.27 -4.95
C THR A 554 24.82 6.64 -6.30
N PHE A 555 24.34 6.11 -7.43
CA PHE A 555 24.77 6.54 -8.78
C PHE A 555 24.43 8.02 -9.04
N SER A 556 23.24 8.50 -8.66
CA SER A 556 22.90 9.93 -8.76
C SER A 556 23.78 10.80 -7.89
N LEU A 557 24.06 10.38 -6.65
CA LEU A 557 24.99 11.06 -5.75
C LEU A 557 26.42 11.11 -6.31
N PHE A 558 26.87 10.02 -6.96
CA PHE A 558 28.15 9.97 -7.67
C PHE A 558 28.20 10.94 -8.86
N ALA A 559 27.16 10.96 -9.70
CA ALA A 559 27.08 11.84 -10.86
C ALA A 559 27.14 13.33 -10.46
N VAL A 560 26.32 13.77 -9.50
CA VAL A 560 26.33 15.17 -9.05
C VAL A 560 27.59 15.54 -8.24
N TRP A 561 28.30 14.55 -7.69
CA TRP A 561 29.62 14.74 -7.07
C TRP A 561 30.75 14.86 -8.10
N VAL A 562 30.80 14.01 -9.14
CA VAL A 562 31.89 14.00 -10.13
C VAL A 562 31.81 15.23 -11.06
N LEU A 563 30.59 15.70 -11.36
CA LEU A 563 30.33 17.02 -11.97
C LEU A 563 30.64 18.18 -10.99
N GLY A 564 30.80 17.89 -9.69
CA GLY A 564 31.11 18.82 -8.62
C GLY A 564 30.03 19.86 -8.37
N MET A 565 28.77 19.43 -8.39
CA MET A 565 27.57 20.23 -8.13
C MET A 565 27.18 20.21 -6.64
N VAL A 566 27.40 19.08 -5.97
CA VAL A 566 27.11 18.88 -4.54
C VAL A 566 28.40 18.89 -3.70
N PRO A 567 28.42 19.51 -2.49
CA PRO A 567 29.56 19.43 -1.58
C PRO A 567 29.88 18.00 -1.12
N GLN A 568 31.14 17.58 -1.26
CA GLN A 568 31.62 16.25 -0.86
C GLN A 568 31.26 15.88 0.59
N HIS A 569 31.26 16.83 1.53
CA HIS A 569 30.93 16.53 2.93
C HIS A 569 29.50 16.02 3.10
N LYS A 570 28.55 16.51 2.27
CA LYS A 570 27.16 16.06 2.28
C LYS A 570 27.03 14.66 1.68
N VAL A 571 27.69 14.44 0.55
CA VAL A 571 27.72 13.13 -0.10
C VAL A 571 28.33 12.07 0.83
N LYS A 572 29.46 12.35 1.48
CA LYS A 572 30.07 11.41 2.44
C LYS A 572 29.13 11.05 3.61
N VAL A 573 28.34 12.00 4.11
CA VAL A 573 27.35 11.72 5.17
C VAL A 573 26.24 10.80 4.65
N LEU A 574 25.70 11.05 3.45
CA LEU A 574 24.67 10.19 2.85
C LEU A 574 25.20 8.77 2.59
N LEU A 575 26.40 8.62 2.02
CA LEU A 575 27.02 7.31 1.77
C LEU A 575 27.24 6.50 3.06
N VAL A 576 27.65 7.16 4.16
CA VAL A 576 27.81 6.50 5.46
C VAL A 576 26.46 6.05 6.01
N ILE A 577 25.39 6.84 5.83
CA ILE A 577 24.03 6.45 6.25
C ILE A 577 23.51 5.27 5.41
N GLU A 578 23.70 5.30 4.10
CA GLU A 578 23.35 4.21 3.18
C GLU A 578 24.08 2.91 3.59
N LEU A 579 25.40 2.97 3.81
CA LEU A 579 26.20 1.81 4.21
C LEU A 579 25.86 1.28 5.61
N CYS A 580 25.74 2.15 6.62
CA CYS A 580 25.39 1.74 7.98
C CYS A 580 24.00 1.11 8.05
N ASN A 581 23.02 1.63 7.30
CA ASN A 581 21.70 1.03 7.25
C ASN A 581 21.68 -0.28 6.45
N LEU A 582 22.45 -0.42 5.36
CA LEU A 582 22.58 -1.70 4.64
C LEU A 582 23.15 -2.80 5.56
N LEU A 583 24.18 -2.47 6.35
CA LEU A 583 24.76 -3.38 7.34
C LEU A 583 23.78 -3.70 8.48
N LEU A 584 23.06 -2.70 9.01
CA LEU A 584 22.06 -2.91 10.06
C LEU A 584 20.89 -3.77 9.60
N VAL A 585 20.36 -3.53 8.39
CA VAL A 585 19.29 -4.35 7.80
C VAL A 585 19.80 -5.75 7.47
N SER A 586 21.05 -5.91 7.01
CA SER A 586 21.67 -7.24 6.86
C SER A 586 21.65 -8.03 8.17
N VAL A 587 22.07 -7.41 9.28
CA VAL A 587 22.06 -8.06 10.61
C VAL A 587 20.64 -8.37 11.09
N MET A 588 19.67 -7.46 10.88
CA MET A 588 18.27 -7.71 11.23
C MET A 588 17.67 -8.87 10.44
N GLN A 589 17.94 -8.95 9.14
CA GLN A 589 17.54 -10.03 8.22
C GLN A 589 18.55 -11.19 8.26
N PHE A 590 18.94 -11.64 9.46
CA PHE A 590 19.71 -12.87 9.71
C PHE A 590 21.02 -13.00 8.89
N CYS A 591 21.72 -11.87 8.69
CA CYS A 591 22.92 -11.77 7.84
C CYS A 591 22.69 -12.15 6.36
N SER A 592 21.50 -11.84 5.83
CA SER A 592 21.08 -12.18 4.45
C SER A 592 22.17 -11.93 3.41
N PRO A 593 22.65 -12.98 2.69
CA PRO A 593 23.79 -12.88 1.80
C PRO A 593 23.53 -11.97 0.60
N MET A 594 22.26 -11.79 0.22
CA MET A 594 21.85 -10.95 -0.90
C MET A 594 22.24 -9.47 -0.69
N ILE A 595 22.09 -8.94 0.53
CA ILE A 595 22.39 -7.53 0.83
C ILE A 595 23.90 -7.31 0.99
N ILE A 596 24.60 -8.24 1.66
CA ILE A 596 26.06 -8.14 1.85
C ILE A 596 26.80 -8.31 0.51
N GLY A 597 26.38 -9.28 -0.30
CA GLY A 597 26.90 -9.51 -1.66
C GLY A 597 26.41 -8.52 -2.72
N SER A 598 25.69 -7.47 -2.34
CA SER A 598 25.02 -6.56 -3.27
C SER A 598 25.96 -5.64 -4.05
N LEU A 599 25.51 -5.22 -5.23
CA LEU A 599 26.14 -4.14 -5.99
C LEU A 599 26.08 -2.79 -5.24
N ALA A 600 25.06 -2.57 -4.40
CA ALA A 600 24.91 -1.34 -3.61
C ALA A 600 26.07 -1.15 -2.62
N VAL A 601 26.32 -2.14 -1.76
CA VAL A 601 27.46 -2.13 -0.82
C VAL A 601 28.78 -1.98 -1.60
N SER A 602 28.93 -2.74 -2.69
CA SER A 602 30.14 -2.73 -3.52
C SER A 602 30.40 -1.36 -4.16
N PHE A 603 29.36 -0.66 -4.62
CA PHE A 603 29.47 0.67 -5.23
C PHE A 603 29.70 1.77 -4.18
N ILE A 604 29.05 1.70 -3.02
CA ILE A 604 29.28 2.66 -1.93
C ILE A 604 30.74 2.59 -1.45
N LEU A 605 31.30 1.39 -1.28
CA LEU A 605 32.71 1.19 -0.93
C LEU A 605 33.65 1.73 -2.03
N SER A 606 33.39 1.38 -3.30
CA SER A 606 34.12 1.93 -4.46
C SER A 606 34.13 3.47 -4.45
N PHE A 607 32.98 4.10 -4.25
CA PHE A 607 32.85 5.55 -4.19
C PHE A 607 33.58 6.14 -2.98
N MET A 608 33.46 5.53 -1.79
CA MET A 608 34.18 6.00 -0.59
C MET A 608 35.71 5.95 -0.74
N ILE A 609 36.24 4.98 -1.48
CA ILE A 609 37.67 4.94 -1.85
C ILE A 609 38.03 6.11 -2.79
N LEU A 610 37.24 6.36 -3.83
CA LEU A 610 37.45 7.50 -4.73
C LEU A 610 37.32 8.86 -4.03
N LEU A 611 36.55 8.96 -2.94
CA LEU A 611 36.50 10.16 -2.09
C LEU A 611 37.83 10.44 -1.35
N MET A 612 38.71 9.46 -1.17
CA MET A 612 40.01 9.63 -0.51
C MET A 612 41.05 10.27 -1.45
N PHE A 613 41.10 9.84 -2.72
CA PHE A 613 42.03 10.37 -3.72
C PHE A 613 41.74 11.81 -4.18
N LYS A 614 40.72 12.45 -3.59
CA LYS A 614 40.19 13.78 -3.91
C LYS A 614 41.24 14.88 -4.13
N ASN A 615 42.37 14.85 -3.44
CA ASN A 615 43.40 15.89 -3.56
C ASN A 615 44.18 15.82 -4.88
N TYR A 616 44.44 14.62 -5.40
CA TYR A 616 44.96 14.41 -6.77
C TYR A 616 43.87 14.67 -7.84
N LEU A 617 42.60 14.59 -7.44
CA LEU A 617 41.40 14.55 -8.28
C LEU A 617 40.95 15.92 -8.82
N PHE A 618 41.34 17.03 -8.18
CA PHE A 618 40.84 18.39 -8.48
C PHE A 618 41.91 19.38 -8.97
N SER A 619 42.93 18.90 -9.68
CA SER A 619 43.81 19.78 -10.45
C SER A 619 43.05 20.52 -11.57
N ALA A 620 43.48 21.76 -11.86
CA ALA A 620 42.74 22.72 -12.67
C ALA A 620 43.17 22.71 -14.15
N GLY A 621 42.74 21.71 -14.90
CA GLY A 621 42.87 21.62 -16.37
C GLY A 621 41.65 22.16 -17.14
N GLY A 622 41.81 22.34 -18.46
CA GLY A 622 40.78 22.83 -19.38
C GLY A 622 39.68 21.81 -19.72
N SER A 623 38.79 22.15 -20.66
CA SER A 623 37.51 21.45 -20.81
C SER A 623 37.63 19.97 -21.20
N PHE A 624 38.52 19.64 -22.16
CA PHE A 624 38.81 18.25 -22.51
C PHE A 624 39.37 17.44 -21.33
N TYR A 625 40.27 18.04 -20.53
CA TYR A 625 40.80 17.40 -19.32
C TYR A 625 39.69 17.10 -18.30
N GLN A 626 38.73 18.01 -18.10
CA GLN A 626 37.59 17.74 -17.21
C GLN A 626 36.68 16.61 -17.74
N PHE A 627 36.46 16.53 -19.06
CA PHE A 627 35.68 15.45 -19.68
C PHE A 627 36.37 14.08 -19.54
N PHE A 628 37.65 13.98 -19.91
CA PHE A 628 38.43 12.75 -19.76
C PHE A 628 38.53 12.33 -18.29
N LYS A 629 38.74 13.27 -17.38
CA LYS A 629 38.70 13.04 -15.93
C LYS A 629 37.37 12.43 -15.49
N VAL A 630 36.23 13.02 -15.84
CA VAL A 630 34.90 12.52 -15.43
C VAL A 630 34.68 11.10 -15.99
N SER A 631 35.11 10.85 -17.23
CA SER A 631 35.02 9.54 -17.87
C SER A 631 35.90 8.49 -17.16
N ILE A 632 37.16 8.81 -16.88
CA ILE A 632 38.12 7.95 -16.16
C ILE A 632 37.60 7.63 -14.75
N PHE A 633 37.10 8.62 -14.00
CA PHE A 633 36.57 8.35 -12.66
C PHE A 633 35.27 7.54 -12.66
N SER A 634 34.44 7.68 -13.70
CA SER A 634 33.24 6.85 -13.88
C SER A 634 33.60 5.41 -14.23
N LEU A 635 34.58 5.20 -15.13
CA LEU A 635 35.09 3.88 -15.45
C LEU A 635 35.76 3.22 -14.23
N ALA A 636 36.60 3.96 -13.50
CA ALA A 636 37.26 3.48 -12.30
C ALA A 636 36.27 3.08 -11.20
N SER A 637 35.17 3.85 -11.00
CA SER A 637 34.17 3.51 -9.99
C SER A 637 33.41 2.21 -10.31
N LEU A 638 33.17 1.94 -11.59
CA LEU A 638 32.53 0.70 -12.07
C LEU A 638 33.48 -0.50 -12.01
N VAL A 639 34.74 -0.34 -12.46
CA VAL A 639 35.76 -1.41 -12.36
C VAL A 639 36.01 -1.79 -10.91
N LEU A 640 36.18 -0.80 -10.02
CA LEU A 640 36.38 -1.02 -8.59
C LEU A 640 35.13 -1.61 -7.91
N MET A 641 33.91 -1.23 -8.32
CA MET A 641 32.66 -1.87 -7.87
C MET A 641 32.62 -3.35 -8.24
N VAL A 642 32.97 -3.73 -9.47
CA VAL A 642 32.98 -5.13 -9.92
C VAL A 642 34.07 -5.93 -9.18
N ALA A 643 35.27 -5.35 -9.01
CA ALA A 643 36.36 -5.97 -8.26
C ALA A 643 35.98 -6.22 -6.79
N ILE A 644 35.40 -5.22 -6.11
CA ILE A 644 34.89 -5.35 -4.74
C ILE A 644 33.75 -6.38 -4.67
N ASN A 645 32.80 -6.38 -5.61
CA ASN A 645 31.70 -7.35 -5.60
C ASN A 645 32.19 -8.79 -5.77
N LYS A 646 33.18 -9.02 -6.64
CA LYS A 646 33.83 -10.34 -6.78
C LYS A 646 34.60 -10.73 -5.51
N LEU A 647 35.36 -9.81 -4.92
CA LEU A 647 36.11 -10.07 -3.69
C LEU A 647 35.19 -10.41 -2.50
N ILE A 648 34.08 -9.67 -2.31
CA ILE A 648 33.07 -9.96 -1.28
C ILE A 648 32.44 -11.35 -1.51
N LYS A 649 32.04 -11.67 -2.75
CA LYS A 649 31.41 -12.96 -3.07
C LYS A 649 32.35 -14.15 -2.88
N VAL A 650 33.64 -14.00 -3.19
CA VAL A 650 34.67 -15.01 -2.90
C VAL A 650 34.92 -15.14 -1.40
N ALA A 651 35.03 -14.03 -0.66
CA ALA A 651 35.30 -14.04 0.78
C ALA A 651 34.18 -14.63 1.64
N ILE A 652 32.94 -14.65 1.13
CA ILE A 652 31.74 -15.18 1.81
C ILE A 652 31.26 -16.49 1.13
N SER A 653 32.01 -17.03 0.16
CA SER A 653 31.67 -18.27 -0.57
C SER A 653 30.25 -18.30 -1.16
N LEU A 654 29.82 -17.19 -1.78
CA LEU A 654 28.43 -17.01 -2.21
C LEU A 654 28.19 -17.50 -3.65
N ASP A 655 27.29 -18.48 -3.76
CA ASP A 655 26.57 -18.97 -4.97
C ASP A 655 25.62 -17.88 -5.54
N ALA A 656 26.15 -16.67 -5.77
CA ALA A 656 25.35 -15.44 -5.81
C ALA A 656 24.65 -15.14 -7.14
N ASP A 657 23.31 -15.02 -7.07
CA ASP A 657 22.44 -14.21 -7.94
C ASP A 657 22.57 -14.37 -9.46
N GLU A 658 23.14 -15.47 -9.96
CA GLU A 658 23.24 -15.74 -11.40
C GLU A 658 21.88 -15.58 -12.10
N HIS A 659 20.79 -15.95 -11.45
CA HIS A 659 19.43 -15.87 -11.97
C HIS A 659 18.99 -14.44 -12.31
N ILE A 660 19.36 -13.42 -11.53
CA ILE A 660 19.02 -12.02 -11.83
C ILE A 660 19.81 -11.54 -13.06
N PHE A 661 21.10 -11.90 -13.15
CA PHE A 661 21.93 -11.55 -14.30
C PHE A 661 21.53 -12.33 -15.56
N LYS A 662 21.15 -13.61 -15.45
CA LYS A 662 20.62 -14.44 -16.55
C LYS A 662 19.28 -13.91 -17.05
N PHE A 663 18.37 -13.52 -16.15
CA PHE A 663 17.12 -12.85 -16.51
C PHE A 663 17.39 -11.53 -17.27
N LEU A 664 18.25 -10.65 -16.75
CA LEU A 664 18.59 -9.39 -17.43
C LEU A 664 19.26 -9.63 -18.80
N LEU A 665 20.19 -10.57 -18.88
CA LEU A 665 20.90 -10.92 -20.12
C LEU A 665 19.91 -11.45 -21.18
N THR A 666 19.00 -12.34 -20.79
CA THR A 666 17.96 -12.91 -21.66
C THR A 666 16.91 -11.87 -22.05
N LYS A 667 16.55 -10.95 -21.13
CA LYS A 667 15.65 -9.82 -21.38
C LYS A 667 16.16 -8.86 -22.47
N PHE A 668 17.47 -8.67 -22.57
CA PHE A 668 18.11 -7.89 -23.63
C PHE A 668 18.56 -8.74 -24.84
N GLY A 669 18.11 -10.01 -24.94
CA GLY A 669 18.38 -10.88 -26.09
C GLY A 669 19.81 -11.45 -26.16
N LEU A 670 20.60 -11.32 -25.09
CA LEU A 670 22.00 -11.75 -25.00
C LEU A 670 22.20 -13.08 -24.26
N GLY A 671 21.11 -13.68 -23.74
CA GLY A 671 21.14 -14.88 -22.89
C GLY A 671 20.34 -16.04 -23.47
N SER A 672 20.56 -17.27 -22.97
CA SER A 672 19.83 -18.45 -23.44
C SER A 672 18.34 -18.37 -23.06
N TYR A 673 17.48 -18.48 -24.07
CA TYR A 673 16.04 -18.43 -23.89
C TYR A 673 15.46 -19.70 -23.20
N THR A 674 16.24 -20.77 -22.99
CA THR A 674 15.74 -22.08 -22.53
C THR A 674 15.54 -22.22 -21.01
N ASP A 675 15.81 -21.17 -20.23
CA ASP A 675 15.72 -21.22 -18.76
C ASP A 675 14.29 -20.94 -18.25
N PHE A 676 13.72 -21.89 -17.50
CA PHE A 676 12.36 -21.80 -16.95
C PHE A 676 12.16 -20.55 -16.09
N ASP A 677 13.12 -20.27 -15.21
CA ASP A 677 13.04 -19.17 -14.26
C ASP A 677 13.00 -17.83 -15.01
N SER A 678 13.88 -17.67 -15.99
CA SER A 678 13.93 -16.49 -16.86
C SER A 678 12.65 -16.34 -17.71
N GLN A 679 12.16 -17.41 -18.33
CA GLN A 679 10.93 -17.37 -19.14
C GLN A 679 9.68 -17.00 -18.31
N LEU A 680 9.55 -17.55 -17.10
CA LEU A 680 8.42 -17.30 -16.19
C LEU A 680 8.26 -15.79 -15.88
N TYR A 681 9.38 -15.08 -15.74
CA TYR A 681 9.37 -13.62 -15.59
C TYR A 681 9.15 -12.89 -16.93
N LEU A 682 9.79 -13.33 -18.02
CA LEU A 682 9.68 -12.66 -19.34
C LEU A 682 8.28 -12.74 -19.97
N CYS A 683 7.55 -13.84 -19.76
CA CYS A 683 6.17 -14.01 -20.23
C CYS A 683 5.13 -13.28 -19.35
N ASN A 684 5.55 -12.67 -18.23
CA ASN A 684 4.70 -11.86 -17.39
C ASN A 684 4.82 -10.37 -17.79
N GLY A 685 3.73 -9.79 -18.33
CA GLY A 685 3.70 -8.40 -18.81
C GLY A 685 4.16 -7.35 -17.80
N ALA A 686 4.08 -7.61 -16.48
CA ALA A 686 4.64 -6.73 -15.45
C ALA A 686 6.16 -6.51 -15.58
N PHE A 687 6.88 -7.44 -16.21
CA PHE A 687 8.31 -7.35 -16.49
C PHE A 687 8.62 -6.97 -17.94
N GLY A 688 7.61 -6.69 -18.77
CA GLY A 688 7.79 -6.14 -20.12
C GLY A 688 8.36 -4.72 -20.12
N PHE A 689 8.64 -4.19 -21.31
CA PHE A 689 8.97 -2.78 -21.52
C PHE A 689 7.76 -1.88 -21.26
N LEU A 690 7.98 -0.58 -21.07
CA LEU A 690 6.90 0.39 -20.85
C LEU A 690 6.07 0.62 -22.12
N GLU A 691 4.78 0.35 -22.04
CA GLU A 691 3.83 0.48 -23.16
C GLU A 691 3.50 1.95 -23.49
N TRP A 692 3.37 2.26 -24.79
CA TRP A 692 3.11 3.61 -25.28
C TRP A 692 1.83 4.26 -24.73
N ASP A 693 0.78 3.48 -24.47
CA ASP A 693 -0.48 3.98 -23.87
C ASP A 693 -0.25 4.66 -22.51
N THR A 694 0.80 4.27 -21.77
CA THR A 694 1.20 4.95 -20.52
C THR A 694 1.53 6.42 -20.74
N PHE A 695 2.19 6.76 -21.87
CA PHE A 695 2.48 8.14 -22.22
C PHE A 695 1.24 8.89 -22.71
N VAL A 696 0.31 8.21 -23.40
CA VAL A 696 -0.98 8.78 -23.82
C VAL A 696 -1.83 9.16 -22.61
N ARG A 697 -2.03 8.22 -21.66
CA ARG A 697 -2.76 8.47 -20.41
C ARG A 697 -2.16 9.61 -19.59
N LEU A 698 -0.84 9.60 -19.38
CA LEU A 698 -0.13 10.68 -18.66
C LEU A 698 -0.10 12.01 -19.42
N THR A 699 -0.34 12.03 -20.73
CA THR A 699 -0.50 13.25 -21.53
C THR A 699 -1.91 13.83 -21.37
N ASN A 700 -2.94 12.98 -21.38
CA ASN A 700 -4.34 13.37 -21.14
C ASN A 700 -4.52 13.98 -19.73
N GLY A 701 -3.78 13.50 -18.73
CA GLY A 701 -3.72 14.10 -17.39
C GLY A 701 -2.70 15.24 -17.23
N PHE A 702 -2.20 15.82 -18.32
CA PHE A 702 -1.21 16.91 -18.42
C PHE A 702 0.19 16.66 -17.83
N VAL A 703 0.43 15.56 -17.11
CA VAL A 703 1.70 15.29 -16.40
C VAL A 703 2.88 15.13 -17.35
N PHE A 704 2.75 14.26 -18.36
CA PHE A 704 3.86 13.93 -19.25
C PHE A 704 4.42 15.11 -20.06
N PRO A 705 3.62 15.93 -20.79
CA PRO A 705 4.17 17.04 -21.56
C PRO A 705 4.85 18.10 -20.68
N VAL A 706 4.26 18.43 -19.52
CA VAL A 706 4.86 19.38 -18.57
C VAL A 706 6.17 18.82 -17.99
N TYR A 707 6.20 17.53 -17.62
CA TYR A 707 7.41 16.87 -17.14
C TYR A 707 8.49 16.79 -18.22
N ALA A 708 8.15 16.38 -19.45
CA ALA A 708 9.12 16.19 -20.53
C ALA A 708 9.84 17.51 -20.89
N VAL A 709 9.08 18.61 -21.04
CA VAL A 709 9.65 19.94 -21.28
C VAL A 709 10.48 20.41 -20.08
N GLY A 710 9.94 20.29 -18.86
CA GLY A 710 10.62 20.72 -17.65
C GLY A 710 11.93 19.98 -17.40
N HIS A 711 11.89 18.65 -17.45
CA HIS A 711 13.04 17.77 -17.24
C HIS A 711 14.09 17.89 -18.36
N GLY A 712 13.65 17.97 -19.63
CA GLY A 712 14.53 18.28 -20.76
C GLY A 712 15.26 19.60 -20.58
N SER A 713 14.55 20.65 -20.13
CA SER A 713 15.17 21.95 -19.83
C SER A 713 16.22 21.85 -18.70
N LEU A 714 15.95 21.06 -17.64
CA LEU A 714 16.89 20.84 -16.54
C LEU A 714 18.15 20.07 -16.99
N LEU A 715 18.00 19.05 -17.85
CA LEU A 715 19.12 18.31 -18.43
C LEU A 715 20.00 19.22 -19.31
N VAL A 716 19.39 20.03 -20.19
CA VAL A 716 20.12 21.02 -21.01
C VAL A 716 20.82 22.07 -20.13
N LEU A 717 20.14 22.60 -19.11
CA LEU A 717 20.73 23.53 -18.15
C LEU A 717 21.90 22.90 -17.36
N MET A 718 21.84 21.60 -17.05
CA MET A 718 22.92 20.86 -16.42
C MET A 718 24.14 20.77 -17.34
N LEU A 719 23.96 20.31 -18.58
CA LEU A 719 25.02 20.23 -19.59
C LEU A 719 25.69 21.59 -19.83
N VAL A 720 24.90 22.64 -20.11
CA VAL A 720 25.41 24.00 -20.32
C VAL A 720 26.14 24.54 -19.10
N SER A 721 25.66 24.24 -17.88
CA SER A 721 26.34 24.63 -16.64
C SER A 721 27.69 23.92 -16.48
N CYS A 722 27.75 22.62 -16.78
CA CYS A 722 28.99 21.84 -16.75
C CYS A 722 30.01 22.36 -17.77
N PHE A 723 29.62 22.56 -19.03
CA PHE A 723 30.51 23.14 -20.04
C PHE A 723 31.03 24.53 -19.66
N LYS A 724 30.19 25.42 -19.10
CA LYS A 724 30.64 26.75 -18.61
C LYS A 724 31.67 26.62 -17.48
N LYS A 725 31.44 25.71 -16.51
CA LYS A 725 32.39 25.41 -15.43
C LYS A 725 33.69 24.77 -15.93
N TRP A 726 33.63 23.94 -16.97
CA TRP A 726 34.80 23.30 -17.57
C TRP A 726 35.60 24.25 -18.49
N ARG A 727 34.99 25.36 -18.95
CA ARG A 727 35.65 26.40 -19.76
C ARG A 727 36.29 27.51 -18.92
N HIS A 728 35.64 27.94 -17.83
CA HIS A 728 36.16 29.02 -16.98
C HIS A 728 36.77 28.50 -15.67
N LYS A 729 38.10 28.64 -15.57
CA LYS A 729 38.94 28.16 -14.46
C LYS A 729 38.59 28.80 -13.10
N SER A 730 37.93 29.96 -13.11
CA SER A 730 37.33 30.61 -11.94
C SER A 730 35.92 31.10 -12.29
N LEU A 731 34.91 30.57 -11.58
CA LEU A 731 33.61 31.23 -11.48
C LEU A 731 33.70 32.23 -10.32
N THR A 732 33.96 33.50 -10.66
CA THR A 732 33.87 34.61 -9.70
C THR A 732 32.50 34.60 -9.00
N SER A 733 32.50 34.89 -7.69
CA SER A 733 31.36 34.65 -6.78
C SER A 733 29.98 35.09 -7.30
N ASN A 734 29.96 36.18 -8.08
CA ASN A 734 28.75 36.84 -8.59
C ASN A 734 28.04 36.07 -9.72
N TYR A 735 28.70 35.11 -10.39
CA TYR A 735 28.12 34.33 -11.50
C TYR A 735 28.21 32.81 -11.26
N ARG A 736 27.31 32.29 -10.43
CA ARG A 736 27.03 30.84 -10.34
C ARG A 736 25.88 30.47 -11.29
N PRO A 737 26.05 29.51 -12.23
CA PRO A 737 24.94 29.03 -13.04
C PRO A 737 23.79 28.48 -12.19
N LEU A 738 22.56 28.66 -12.66
CA LEU A 738 21.31 28.43 -11.92
C LEU A 738 21.28 27.10 -11.14
N LEU A 739 21.76 26.02 -11.76
CA LEU A 739 21.73 24.67 -11.17
C LEU A 739 22.87 24.41 -10.17
N PHE A 740 24.04 25.07 -10.30
CA PHE A 740 25.09 25.05 -9.26
C PHE A 740 24.66 25.81 -7.99
N ALA A 741 23.67 26.71 -8.09
CA ALA A 741 23.06 27.37 -6.94
C ALA A 741 21.95 26.54 -6.26
N ARG A 742 21.52 25.41 -6.85
CA ARG A 742 20.47 24.51 -6.33
C ARG A 742 20.85 23.01 -6.46
N PRO A 743 21.77 22.52 -5.61
CA PRO A 743 22.26 21.13 -5.64
C PRO A 743 21.16 20.08 -5.48
N GLU A 744 20.08 20.42 -4.77
CA GLU A 744 18.88 19.59 -4.63
C GLU A 744 18.21 19.30 -5.99
N ILE A 745 18.01 20.31 -6.84
CA ILE A 745 17.41 20.09 -8.18
C ILE A 745 18.36 19.28 -9.07
N ALA A 746 19.68 19.47 -8.96
CA ALA A 746 20.65 18.66 -9.69
C ALA A 746 20.54 17.16 -9.36
N PHE A 747 20.42 16.82 -8.07
CA PHE A 747 20.23 15.44 -7.61
C PHE A 747 18.93 14.84 -8.16
N HIS A 748 17.79 15.52 -8.04
CA HIS A 748 16.52 15.03 -8.58
C HIS A 748 16.51 14.92 -10.11
N THR A 749 17.29 15.75 -10.81
CA THR A 749 17.44 15.66 -12.27
C THR A 749 18.15 14.36 -12.68
N VAL A 750 19.22 13.95 -11.97
CA VAL A 750 19.84 12.64 -12.27
C VAL A 750 18.97 11.49 -11.79
N GLN A 751 18.34 11.60 -10.61
CA GLN A 751 17.50 10.53 -10.06
C GLN A 751 16.30 10.20 -10.95
N ALA A 752 15.59 11.22 -11.44
CA ALA A 752 14.45 11.02 -12.34
C ALA A 752 14.86 10.44 -13.70
N LEU A 753 16.08 10.71 -14.19
CA LEU A 753 16.61 10.08 -15.39
C LEU A 753 16.89 8.58 -15.17
N LEU A 754 17.57 8.22 -14.06
CA LEU A 754 17.86 6.81 -13.75
C LEU A 754 16.59 5.99 -13.47
N PHE A 755 15.62 6.56 -12.73
CA PHE A 755 14.31 5.93 -12.54
C PHE A 755 13.51 5.86 -13.84
N GLY A 756 13.65 6.82 -14.75
CA GLY A 756 13.04 6.77 -16.08
C GLY A 756 13.58 5.64 -16.95
N LEU A 757 14.91 5.46 -16.99
CA LEU A 757 15.54 4.33 -17.69
C LEU A 757 15.08 2.98 -17.09
N LEU A 758 15.00 2.87 -15.77
CA LEU A 758 14.47 1.68 -15.09
C LEU A 758 13.00 1.42 -15.47
N ALA A 759 12.15 2.45 -15.42
CA ALA A 759 10.72 2.35 -15.75
C ALA A 759 10.48 1.98 -17.21
N VAL A 760 11.19 2.60 -18.16
CA VAL A 760 11.13 2.28 -19.59
C VAL A 760 11.55 0.81 -19.84
N SER A 761 12.58 0.34 -19.12
CA SER A 761 12.99 -1.06 -19.22
C SER A 761 11.95 -2.05 -18.69
N THR A 762 11.20 -1.69 -17.63
CA THR A 762 10.45 -2.65 -16.80
C THR A 762 9.17 -2.02 -16.24
N LEU A 763 8.01 -2.39 -16.78
CA LEU A 763 6.70 -1.81 -16.49
C LEU A 763 6.36 -1.74 -14.98
N ARG A 764 6.64 -2.78 -14.18
CA ARG A 764 6.43 -2.81 -12.71
C ARG A 764 7.16 -1.66 -11.98
N MET A 765 8.19 -1.06 -12.56
CA MET A 765 8.99 0.00 -11.95
C MET A 765 8.49 1.43 -12.24
N LYS A 766 7.42 1.61 -13.06
CA LYS A 766 6.89 2.95 -13.40
C LYS A 766 6.55 3.81 -12.17
N TYR A 767 6.09 3.18 -11.08
CA TYR A 767 5.68 3.83 -9.83
C TYR A 767 6.82 4.53 -9.06
N LEU A 768 8.09 4.29 -9.43
CA LEU A 768 9.24 5.06 -8.92
C LEU A 768 9.44 6.37 -9.71
N TRP A 769 9.10 6.38 -10.99
CA TRP A 769 9.35 7.49 -11.92
C TRP A 769 8.16 8.46 -12.03
N THR A 770 6.93 7.97 -12.09
CA THR A 770 5.74 8.81 -12.24
C THR A 770 5.49 9.80 -11.10
N PRO A 771 5.87 9.57 -9.82
CA PRO A 771 5.80 10.62 -8.80
C PRO A 771 6.92 11.67 -8.96
N TYR A 772 8.08 11.30 -9.52
CA TYR A 772 9.10 12.27 -9.96
C TYR A 772 8.59 13.13 -11.12
N MET A 773 7.77 12.60 -12.03
CA MET A 773 7.09 13.43 -13.04
C MET A 773 6.18 14.47 -12.39
N CYS A 774 5.36 14.05 -11.43
CA CYS A 774 4.43 14.93 -10.71
C CYS A 774 5.17 16.06 -9.97
N ILE A 775 6.29 15.75 -9.29
CA ILE A 775 7.13 16.73 -8.60
C ILE A 775 7.84 17.65 -9.61
N LEU A 776 8.58 17.11 -10.58
CA LEU A 776 9.42 17.94 -11.45
C LEU A 776 8.61 18.77 -12.46
N GLY A 777 7.47 18.24 -12.93
CA GLY A 777 6.54 19.00 -13.78
C GLY A 777 5.90 20.18 -13.05
N SER A 778 5.38 19.95 -11.82
CA SER A 778 4.83 21.05 -11.02
C SER A 778 5.89 22.08 -10.59
N VAL A 779 7.10 21.63 -10.21
CA VAL A 779 8.22 22.51 -9.86
C VAL A 779 8.69 23.35 -11.06
N PHE A 780 8.67 22.81 -12.28
CA PHE A 780 8.99 23.56 -13.51
C PHE A 780 7.99 24.71 -13.72
N LEU A 781 6.68 24.43 -13.63
CA LEU A 781 5.62 25.45 -13.70
C LEU A 781 5.71 26.50 -12.57
N ALA A 782 6.37 26.17 -11.46
CA ALA A 782 6.46 27.00 -10.27
C ALA A 782 7.84 27.65 -10.04
N ASP A 783 8.80 27.57 -10.97
CA ASP A 783 10.10 28.20 -10.71
C ASP A 783 10.09 29.73 -10.91
N ARG A 784 10.29 30.46 -9.81
CA ARG A 784 10.35 31.93 -9.79
C ARG A 784 11.46 32.50 -10.67
N LYS A 785 12.58 31.79 -10.85
CA LYS A 785 13.75 32.29 -11.61
C LYS A 785 13.57 32.09 -13.10
N ALA A 786 12.99 30.97 -13.52
CA ALA A 786 12.52 30.74 -14.89
C ALA A 786 11.49 31.81 -15.29
N TRP A 787 10.44 32.02 -14.49
CA TRP A 787 9.43 33.05 -14.79
C TRP A 787 10.01 34.47 -14.78
N LYS A 788 10.93 34.82 -13.86
CA LYS A 788 11.61 36.13 -13.91
C LYS A 788 12.48 36.27 -15.17
N ALA A 789 13.17 35.22 -15.60
CA ALA A 789 13.96 35.24 -16.84
C ALA A 789 13.07 35.43 -18.09
N VAL A 790 11.93 34.75 -18.17
CA VAL A 790 10.96 34.91 -19.27
C VAL A 790 10.31 36.30 -19.27
N LEU A 791 9.80 36.75 -18.12
CA LEU A 791 9.06 38.02 -17.98
C LEU A 791 9.95 39.27 -17.95
N SER A 792 11.27 39.14 -17.80
CA SER A 792 12.22 40.27 -17.77
C SER A 792 12.13 41.21 -18.99
N LYS A 793 11.68 40.70 -20.15
CA LYS A 793 11.44 41.52 -21.36
C LYS A 793 10.16 42.36 -21.31
N VAL A 794 9.30 42.12 -20.33
CA VAL A 794 7.96 42.70 -20.21
C VAL A 794 7.81 43.49 -18.91
N THR A 795 8.40 43.03 -17.81
CA THR A 795 8.24 43.61 -16.47
C THR A 795 9.31 43.10 -15.49
N ASP A 796 10.02 44.03 -14.84
CA ASP A 796 10.95 43.73 -13.73
C ASP A 796 10.28 43.61 -12.35
N GLN A 797 9.02 44.04 -12.22
CA GLN A 797 8.27 44.02 -10.96
C GLN A 797 8.02 42.59 -10.46
N GLU A 798 8.68 42.22 -9.36
CA GLU A 798 8.62 40.85 -8.85
C GLU A 798 7.22 40.40 -8.39
N TYR A 799 6.35 41.35 -8.04
CA TYR A 799 4.95 41.08 -7.72
C TYR A 799 4.14 40.57 -8.92
N ILE A 800 4.41 41.07 -10.13
CA ILE A 800 3.74 40.61 -11.35
C ILE A 800 4.24 39.21 -11.73
N VAL A 801 5.53 38.93 -11.58
CA VAL A 801 6.10 37.56 -11.71
C VAL A 801 5.47 36.60 -10.69
N PHE A 802 5.22 37.06 -9.46
CA PHE A 802 4.53 36.28 -8.43
C PHE A 802 3.07 36.00 -8.82
N LEU A 803 2.30 37.00 -9.25
CA LEU A 803 0.90 36.81 -9.67
C LEU A 803 0.80 35.87 -10.87
N PHE A 804 1.56 36.13 -11.94
CA PHE A 804 1.54 35.34 -13.17
C PHE A 804 1.84 33.86 -12.90
N ARG A 805 2.84 33.56 -12.07
CA ARG A 805 3.17 32.19 -11.67
C ARG A 805 1.98 31.47 -11.02
N HIS A 806 1.31 32.08 -10.05
CA HIS A 806 0.19 31.43 -9.36
C HIS A 806 -1.06 31.37 -10.25
N PHE A 807 -1.25 32.32 -11.18
CA PHE A 807 -2.27 32.24 -12.22
C PHE A 807 -2.06 31.05 -13.17
N VAL A 808 -0.82 30.79 -13.62
CA VAL A 808 -0.50 29.61 -14.45
C VAL A 808 -0.76 28.31 -13.67
N ILE A 809 -0.30 28.20 -12.43
CA ILE A 809 -0.53 27.02 -11.57
C ILE A 809 -2.05 26.81 -11.34
N GLY A 810 -2.79 27.86 -11.03
CA GLY A 810 -4.23 27.82 -10.81
C GLY A 810 -5.01 27.45 -12.07
N SER A 811 -4.62 27.97 -13.23
CA SER A 811 -5.26 27.66 -14.53
C SER A 811 -5.06 26.19 -14.92
N ILE A 812 -3.85 25.65 -14.74
CA ILE A 812 -3.55 24.24 -15.02
C ILE A 812 -4.29 23.32 -14.03
N LEU A 813 -4.35 23.69 -12.74
CA LEU A 813 -5.10 22.95 -11.74
C LEU A 813 -6.62 22.96 -12.02
N ALA A 814 -7.18 24.12 -12.40
CA ALA A 814 -8.59 24.24 -12.77
C ALA A 814 -8.93 23.44 -14.04
N SER A 815 -8.04 23.45 -15.05
CA SER A 815 -8.19 22.64 -16.27
C SER A 815 -8.16 21.13 -15.95
N LEU A 816 -7.20 20.66 -15.16
CA LEU A 816 -7.09 19.27 -14.71
C LEU A 816 -8.32 18.81 -13.92
N LEU A 817 -8.84 19.67 -13.03
CA LEU A 817 -10.08 19.40 -12.30
C LEU A 817 -11.27 19.33 -13.25
N TYR A 818 -11.42 20.28 -14.18
CA TYR A 818 -12.52 20.30 -15.14
C TYR A 818 -12.54 19.05 -16.04
N THR A 819 -11.39 18.57 -16.51
CA THR A 819 -11.32 17.39 -17.39
C THR A 819 -11.47 16.05 -16.66
N VAL A 820 -10.82 15.88 -15.48
CA VAL A 820 -10.74 14.56 -14.82
C VAL A 820 -11.84 14.33 -13.77
N LEU A 821 -12.27 15.38 -13.05
CA LEU A 821 -13.21 15.23 -11.93
C LEU A 821 -14.56 14.59 -12.32
N PRO A 822 -15.17 14.87 -13.49
CA PRO A 822 -16.40 14.18 -13.91
C PRO A 822 -16.23 12.67 -14.08
N SER A 823 -15.04 12.22 -14.53
CA SER A 823 -14.73 10.79 -14.65
C SER A 823 -14.54 10.14 -13.28
N VAL A 824 -13.89 10.85 -12.34
CA VAL A 824 -13.67 10.35 -10.97
C VAL A 824 -14.99 10.23 -10.19
N TYR A 825 -15.92 11.18 -10.34
CA TYR A 825 -17.24 11.04 -9.73
C TYR A 825 -18.02 9.84 -10.31
N LYS A 826 -18.03 9.69 -11.65
CA LYS A 826 -18.67 8.54 -12.30
C LYS A 826 -18.09 7.20 -11.85
N GLU A 827 -16.79 7.15 -11.59
CA GLU A 827 -16.12 5.94 -11.08
C GLU A 827 -16.41 5.68 -9.60
N LEU A 828 -16.53 6.73 -8.78
CA LEU A 828 -16.99 6.60 -7.39
C LEU A 828 -18.47 6.20 -7.29
N GLU A 829 -19.29 6.48 -8.31
CA GLU A 829 -20.66 5.97 -8.44
C GLU A 829 -20.75 4.51 -8.96
N ASP A 830 -19.67 3.99 -9.57
CA ASP A 830 -19.64 2.68 -10.26
C ASP A 830 -19.36 1.52 -9.29
N LEU A 831 -20.36 1.26 -8.43
CA LEU A 831 -20.38 0.21 -7.41
C LEU A 831 -20.36 -1.19 -8.02
N LYS A 832 -19.27 -1.93 -7.77
CA LYS A 832 -19.02 -3.30 -8.22
C LYS A 832 -18.93 -4.25 -7.02
N GLU A 833 -19.30 -5.51 -7.24
CA GLU A 833 -19.32 -6.58 -6.24
C GLU A 833 -18.30 -7.66 -6.62
N PHE A 834 -17.40 -8.00 -5.69
CA PHE A 834 -16.45 -9.10 -5.91
C PHE A 834 -17.21 -10.43 -5.95
N TRP A 835 -17.15 -11.13 -7.08
CA TRP A 835 -17.95 -12.34 -7.31
C TRP A 835 -17.11 -13.45 -7.96
N ASP A 836 -16.64 -14.39 -7.12
CA ASP A 836 -15.87 -15.58 -7.52
C ASP A 836 -16.43 -16.84 -6.81
N PRO A 837 -17.64 -17.30 -7.19
CA PRO A 837 -18.31 -18.40 -6.51
C PRO A 837 -17.57 -19.74 -6.67
N ASP A 838 -16.88 -19.96 -7.80
CA ASP A 838 -16.10 -21.18 -8.04
C ASP A 838 -14.92 -21.29 -7.05
N THR A 839 -14.27 -20.17 -6.70
CA THR A 839 -13.19 -20.18 -5.69
C THR A 839 -13.76 -20.24 -4.27
N VAL A 840 -14.91 -19.62 -3.98
CA VAL A 840 -15.59 -19.75 -2.68
C VAL A 840 -15.96 -21.20 -2.40
N ASP A 841 -16.62 -21.85 -3.36
CA ASP A 841 -17.03 -23.26 -3.33
C ASP A 841 -15.81 -24.20 -3.14
N LEU A 842 -14.71 -23.96 -3.86
CA LEU A 842 -13.45 -24.68 -3.68
C LEU A 842 -12.91 -24.54 -2.24
N MET A 843 -12.83 -23.31 -1.71
CA MET A 843 -12.25 -23.07 -0.37
C MET A 843 -13.16 -23.62 0.75
N GLU A 844 -14.49 -23.52 0.60
CA GLU A 844 -15.43 -24.14 1.52
C GLU A 844 -15.36 -25.67 1.47
N TRP A 845 -15.28 -26.27 0.27
CA TRP A 845 -15.07 -27.71 0.12
C TRP A 845 -13.77 -28.17 0.77
N ILE A 846 -12.63 -27.51 0.52
CA ILE A 846 -11.34 -27.84 1.16
C ILE A 846 -11.46 -27.77 2.68
N LYS A 847 -12.05 -26.70 3.21
CA LYS A 847 -12.19 -26.47 4.66
C LYS A 847 -13.06 -27.53 5.35
N THR A 848 -14.08 -28.04 4.66
CA THR A 848 -15.09 -28.97 5.22
C THR A 848 -14.80 -30.46 4.94
N ASN A 849 -14.19 -30.81 3.80
CA ASN A 849 -14.01 -32.20 3.36
C ASN A 849 -12.56 -32.72 3.48
N SER A 850 -11.55 -31.84 3.57
CA SER A 850 -10.15 -32.28 3.73
C SER A 850 -9.74 -32.34 5.21
N VAL A 851 -8.96 -33.35 5.59
CA VAL A 851 -8.36 -33.44 6.94
C VAL A 851 -7.37 -32.29 7.19
N PRO A 852 -7.17 -31.83 8.45
CA PRO A 852 -6.25 -30.71 8.74
C PRO A 852 -4.81 -30.94 8.26
N ALA A 853 -4.34 -32.19 8.27
CA ALA A 853 -3.02 -32.58 7.79
C ALA A 853 -2.92 -32.75 6.25
N ALA A 854 -3.95 -32.37 5.48
CA ALA A 854 -3.92 -32.46 4.02
C ALA A 854 -2.98 -31.40 3.43
N ALA A 855 -2.15 -31.83 2.48
CA ALA A 855 -1.20 -31.00 1.75
C ALA A 855 -1.63 -30.85 0.29
N PHE A 856 -1.78 -29.60 -0.15
CA PHE A 856 -2.27 -29.23 -1.47
C PHE A 856 -1.13 -28.76 -2.40
N SER A 857 -1.25 -29.12 -3.67
CA SER A 857 -0.34 -28.75 -4.76
C SER A 857 -1.14 -28.17 -5.94
N GLY A 858 -0.65 -27.11 -6.58
CA GLY A 858 -1.31 -26.43 -7.70
C GLY A 858 -0.51 -25.22 -8.18
N SER A 859 -1.15 -24.26 -8.86
CA SER A 859 -0.45 -23.02 -9.23
C SER A 859 -0.03 -22.23 -7.99
N MET A 860 1.09 -21.51 -8.11
CA MET A 860 1.58 -20.65 -7.05
C MET A 860 0.54 -19.60 -6.61
N GLN A 861 -0.32 -19.15 -7.54
CA GLN A 861 -1.29 -18.09 -7.30
C GLN A 861 -2.46 -18.57 -6.41
N LEU A 862 -2.98 -19.77 -6.68
CA LEU A 862 -4.10 -20.34 -5.95
C LEU A 862 -3.68 -20.86 -4.57
N MET A 863 -2.49 -21.46 -4.44
CA MET A 863 -2.00 -22.02 -3.18
C MET A 863 -1.91 -20.99 -2.05
N ALA A 864 -1.53 -19.74 -2.34
CA ALA A 864 -1.56 -18.66 -1.34
C ALA A 864 -2.97 -18.43 -0.76
N GLY A 865 -4.00 -18.49 -1.62
CA GLY A 865 -5.41 -18.44 -1.20
C GLY A 865 -5.82 -19.66 -0.38
N VAL A 866 -5.37 -20.87 -0.76
CA VAL A 866 -5.63 -22.11 0.01
C VAL A 866 -5.07 -22.00 1.43
N LYS A 867 -3.80 -21.60 1.60
CA LYS A 867 -3.21 -21.42 2.94
C LYS A 867 -3.99 -20.38 3.76
N LEU A 868 -4.32 -19.23 3.18
CA LEU A 868 -5.04 -18.16 3.88
C LEU A 868 -6.45 -18.58 4.32
N CYS A 869 -7.27 -19.09 3.38
CA CYS A 869 -8.70 -19.31 3.61
C CYS A 869 -9.00 -20.59 4.41
N THR A 870 -8.12 -21.60 4.34
CA THR A 870 -8.39 -22.97 4.82
C THR A 870 -7.40 -23.45 5.89
N GLY A 871 -6.26 -22.78 6.06
CA GLY A 871 -5.19 -23.19 6.98
C GLY A 871 -4.52 -24.52 6.62
N ARG A 872 -4.75 -25.07 5.42
CA ARG A 872 -4.13 -26.32 4.96
C ARG A 872 -2.68 -26.08 4.49
N ALA A 873 -1.88 -27.15 4.57
CA ALA A 873 -0.49 -27.11 4.12
C ALA A 873 -0.43 -26.99 2.58
N ILE A 874 0.54 -26.22 2.09
CA ILE A 874 0.80 -26.04 0.66
C ILE A 874 2.24 -26.40 0.32
N THR A 875 2.44 -26.95 -0.88
CA THR A 875 3.77 -27.38 -1.34
C THR A 875 4.48 -26.30 -2.18
N ASN A 876 3.75 -25.31 -2.68
CA ASN A 876 4.17 -24.34 -3.69
C ASN A 876 3.52 -22.96 -3.42
N HIS A 877 4.21 -21.85 -3.69
CA HIS A 877 3.72 -20.50 -3.39
C HIS A 877 4.39 -19.40 -4.25
N PRO A 878 3.85 -18.15 -4.29
CA PRO A 878 4.32 -17.10 -5.20
C PRO A 878 5.77 -16.62 -5.02
N HIS A 879 6.33 -16.74 -3.81
CA HIS A 879 7.65 -16.18 -3.49
C HIS A 879 8.81 -17.01 -4.09
N TYR A 880 9.01 -16.86 -5.40
CA TYR A 880 9.79 -17.73 -6.29
C TYR A 880 11.31 -17.43 -6.29
N GLU A 881 11.93 -17.30 -5.12
CA GLU A 881 13.31 -16.77 -5.03
C GLU A 881 14.35 -17.88 -4.77
N HIS A 882 14.07 -18.80 -3.84
CA HIS A 882 15.04 -19.82 -3.42
C HIS A 882 15.19 -21.00 -4.40
N LYS A 883 16.43 -21.37 -4.71
CA LYS A 883 16.85 -22.43 -5.66
C LYS A 883 16.08 -23.76 -5.48
N LEU A 884 15.93 -24.24 -4.24
CA LEU A 884 15.20 -25.48 -3.93
C LEU A 884 13.69 -25.37 -4.22
N LEU A 885 13.06 -24.24 -3.89
CA LEU A 885 11.66 -24.00 -4.20
C LEU A 885 11.42 -23.87 -5.71
N ARG A 886 12.34 -23.21 -6.43
CA ARG A 886 12.27 -23.10 -7.90
C ARG A 886 12.32 -24.47 -8.57
N GLN A 887 13.23 -25.34 -8.12
CA GLN A 887 13.27 -26.75 -8.52
C GLN A 887 11.96 -27.49 -8.16
N LYS A 888 11.47 -27.37 -6.93
CA LYS A 888 10.21 -27.99 -6.46
C LYS A 888 9.00 -27.56 -7.31
N THR A 889 8.91 -26.27 -7.64
CA THR A 889 7.85 -25.71 -8.50
C THR A 889 7.95 -26.26 -9.93
N LYS A 890 9.15 -26.27 -10.54
CA LYS A 890 9.39 -26.87 -11.87
C LYS A 890 8.97 -28.35 -11.92
N MET A 891 9.18 -29.09 -10.83
CA MET A 891 8.75 -30.49 -10.72
C MET A 891 7.23 -30.62 -10.53
N ILE A 892 6.61 -29.81 -9.66
CA ILE A 892 5.14 -29.81 -9.45
C ILE A 892 4.40 -29.38 -10.73
N TYR A 893 4.91 -28.41 -11.47
CA TYR A 893 4.28 -27.92 -12.71
C TYR A 893 4.33 -28.93 -13.87
N GLN A 894 5.01 -30.07 -13.73
CA GLN A 894 4.91 -31.18 -14.69
C GLN A 894 3.47 -31.73 -14.82
N ILE A 895 2.57 -31.43 -13.88
CA ILE A 895 1.11 -31.66 -14.04
C ILE A 895 0.52 -30.97 -15.29
N TYR A 896 1.17 -29.93 -15.81
CA TYR A 896 0.80 -29.24 -17.06
C TYR A 896 1.61 -29.71 -18.29
N GLY A 897 2.56 -30.63 -18.11
CA GLY A 897 3.42 -31.16 -19.17
C GLY A 897 2.92 -32.48 -19.79
N ARG A 898 3.64 -32.98 -20.79
CA ARG A 898 3.34 -34.19 -21.57
C ARG A 898 3.91 -35.46 -20.92
N LYS A 899 3.54 -35.67 -19.66
CA LYS A 899 4.12 -36.69 -18.76
C LYS A 899 3.14 -37.81 -18.39
N PRO A 900 3.62 -39.07 -18.24
CA PRO A 900 2.77 -40.19 -17.85
C PRO A 900 2.37 -40.10 -16.36
N PRO A 901 1.18 -40.60 -15.97
CA PRO A 901 0.67 -40.44 -14.61
C PRO A 901 1.54 -41.10 -13.54
N GLU A 902 2.29 -42.16 -13.87
CA GLU A 902 3.21 -42.83 -12.95
C GLU A 902 4.42 -41.96 -12.57
N GLU A 903 4.85 -41.05 -13.45
CA GLU A 903 5.93 -40.10 -13.18
C GLU A 903 5.42 -38.95 -12.30
N ILE A 904 4.27 -38.38 -12.65
CA ILE A 904 3.62 -37.31 -11.90
C ILE A 904 3.25 -37.74 -10.48
N TYR A 905 2.69 -38.95 -10.33
CA TYR A 905 2.38 -39.52 -9.00
C TYR A 905 3.64 -39.67 -8.13
N LYS A 906 4.77 -40.14 -8.69
CA LYS A 906 6.05 -40.23 -7.96
C LYS A 906 6.56 -38.85 -7.50
N VAL A 907 6.46 -37.83 -8.34
CA VAL A 907 6.88 -36.46 -7.99
C VAL A 907 6.01 -35.88 -6.86
N LEU A 908 4.70 -36.06 -6.94
CA LEU A 908 3.76 -35.50 -5.96
C LEU A 908 3.85 -36.22 -4.60
N THR A 909 3.99 -37.55 -4.61
CA THR A 909 4.20 -38.36 -3.38
C THR A 909 5.55 -38.11 -2.73
N HIS A 910 6.62 -37.86 -3.50
CA HIS A 910 7.92 -37.44 -2.96
C HIS A 910 7.80 -36.15 -2.12
N TYR A 911 7.00 -35.18 -2.57
CA TYR A 911 6.67 -33.97 -1.80
C TYR A 911 5.49 -34.13 -0.81
N LYS A 912 5.08 -35.38 -0.51
CA LYS A 912 3.97 -35.71 0.41
C LYS A 912 2.64 -34.99 0.10
N THR A 913 2.38 -34.68 -1.17
CA THR A 913 1.10 -34.12 -1.63
C THR A 913 -0.02 -35.11 -1.35
N THR A 914 -1.15 -34.66 -0.78
CA THR A 914 -2.36 -35.50 -0.67
C THR A 914 -3.42 -35.15 -1.71
N HIS A 915 -3.46 -33.89 -2.17
CA HIS A 915 -4.39 -33.42 -3.20
C HIS A 915 -3.69 -32.49 -4.21
N ILE A 916 -4.01 -32.64 -5.50
CA ILE A 916 -3.71 -31.65 -6.53
C ILE A 916 -4.96 -30.87 -6.90
N ILE A 917 -4.80 -29.57 -7.15
CA ILE A 917 -5.82 -28.72 -7.78
C ILE A 917 -5.35 -28.40 -9.20
N LEU A 918 -6.18 -28.76 -10.18
CA LEU A 918 -5.98 -28.38 -11.59
C LEU A 918 -6.94 -27.25 -11.95
N GLU A 919 -6.39 -26.26 -12.64
CA GLU A 919 -7.07 -25.02 -13.03
C GLU A 919 -7.33 -25.03 -14.55
N ASP A 920 -8.60 -24.94 -14.95
CA ASP A 920 -8.99 -24.99 -16.37
C ASP A 920 -8.45 -23.80 -17.16
N SER A 921 -8.33 -22.65 -16.50
CA SER A 921 -7.70 -21.43 -17.03
C SER A 921 -6.21 -21.58 -17.36
N ILE A 922 -5.52 -22.57 -16.78
CA ILE A 922 -4.10 -22.86 -17.04
C ILE A 922 -3.98 -24.03 -18.04
N CYS A 923 -4.77 -25.08 -17.87
CA CYS A 923 -4.72 -26.26 -18.73
C CYS A 923 -5.25 -25.98 -20.15
N LEU A 924 -6.40 -25.30 -20.27
CA LEU A 924 -7.06 -25.00 -21.55
C LEU A 924 -6.71 -23.62 -22.13
N ALA A 925 -5.65 -22.97 -21.63
CA ALA A 925 -5.26 -21.65 -22.13
C ALA A 925 -4.96 -21.70 -23.65
N PRO A 926 -5.51 -20.78 -24.49
CA PRO A 926 -5.15 -20.69 -25.89
C PRO A 926 -3.73 -20.16 -26.05
N SER A 927 -2.98 -20.70 -27.01
CA SER A 927 -1.53 -20.45 -27.10
C SER A 927 -1.16 -19.02 -27.47
N ARG A 928 0.01 -18.61 -26.97
CA ARG A 928 0.54 -17.24 -27.05
C ARG A 928 2.05 -17.28 -27.29
N ASN A 929 2.43 -17.64 -28.52
CA ASN A 929 3.83 -17.66 -28.97
C ASN A 929 4.79 -18.47 -28.06
N GLY A 930 4.27 -19.43 -27.30
CA GLY A 930 5.02 -20.23 -26.34
C GLY A 930 5.14 -19.66 -24.91
N CYS A 931 4.24 -18.78 -24.48
CA CYS A 931 4.25 -18.16 -23.14
C CYS A 931 3.18 -18.67 -22.14
N ARG A 932 2.35 -19.67 -22.46
CA ARG A 932 1.45 -20.30 -21.46
C ARG A 932 2.26 -21.17 -20.49
N THR A 933 1.77 -21.41 -19.27
CA THR A 933 2.43 -22.34 -18.31
C THR A 933 2.69 -23.74 -18.89
N PRO A 934 1.77 -24.37 -19.67
CA PRO A 934 2.08 -25.60 -20.39
C PRO A 934 3.21 -25.45 -21.41
N ASP A 935 3.26 -24.35 -22.19
CA ASP A 935 4.35 -24.09 -23.15
C ASP A 935 5.71 -23.97 -22.47
N LEU A 936 5.76 -23.26 -21.34
CA LEU A 936 6.96 -23.09 -20.53
C LEU A 936 7.50 -24.45 -20.05
N ILE A 937 6.62 -25.35 -19.64
CA ILE A 937 6.99 -26.69 -19.19
C ILE A 937 7.42 -27.58 -20.36
N ASP A 938 6.75 -27.51 -21.51
CA ASP A 938 7.15 -28.21 -22.72
C ASP A 938 8.57 -27.80 -23.15
N VAL A 939 8.85 -26.50 -23.33
CA VAL A 939 10.19 -26.00 -23.72
C VAL A 939 11.29 -26.46 -22.75
N VAL A 940 10.98 -26.46 -21.46
CA VAL A 940 11.91 -26.79 -20.37
C VAL A 940 12.14 -28.30 -20.21
N ASN A 941 11.26 -29.12 -20.79
CA ASN A 941 11.46 -30.56 -20.98
C ASN A 941 12.21 -30.89 -22.29
N GLY A 942 12.56 -29.89 -23.11
CA GLY A 942 13.12 -30.07 -24.46
C GLY A 942 12.06 -30.32 -25.54
N GLU A 943 10.79 -30.00 -25.24
CA GLU A 943 9.64 -30.33 -26.07
C GLU A 943 9.11 -29.10 -26.84
N LEU A 944 8.64 -29.31 -28.06
CA LEU A 944 8.12 -28.25 -28.93
C LEU A 944 6.66 -27.90 -28.57
N PRO A 945 6.36 -26.63 -28.20
CA PRO A 945 5.00 -26.20 -27.87
C PRO A 945 4.01 -26.30 -29.03
N ASP A 946 2.73 -26.43 -28.71
CA ASP A 946 1.65 -26.79 -29.64
C ASP A 946 1.59 -25.94 -30.92
N ASP A 947 1.75 -24.62 -30.78
CA ASP A 947 1.61 -23.61 -31.85
C ASP A 947 2.96 -23.13 -32.41
N VAL A 948 4.09 -23.71 -31.97
CA VAL A 948 5.44 -23.33 -32.41
C VAL A 948 5.92 -24.36 -33.44
N SER A 949 5.88 -24.02 -34.73
CA SER A 949 6.21 -24.95 -35.82
C SER A 949 7.66 -25.44 -35.80
N GLN A 950 8.61 -24.60 -35.42
CA GLN A 950 10.03 -24.95 -35.32
C GLN A 950 10.76 -24.04 -34.31
N ARG A 951 11.60 -24.63 -33.46
CA ARG A 951 12.54 -23.92 -32.60
C ARG A 951 13.77 -24.80 -32.36
N ASN A 952 14.97 -24.23 -32.50
CA ASN A 952 16.22 -24.99 -32.43
C ASN A 952 16.37 -25.72 -31.08
N GLY A 953 16.69 -27.02 -31.14
CA GLY A 953 16.93 -27.84 -29.94
C GLY A 953 15.71 -28.44 -29.26
N LEU A 954 14.48 -28.26 -29.78
CA LEU A 954 13.26 -28.85 -29.23
C LEU A 954 12.70 -29.98 -30.12
N VAL A 955 12.13 -31.01 -29.50
CA VAL A 955 11.58 -32.21 -30.15
C VAL A 955 10.07 -32.30 -29.93
N ARG A 956 9.30 -32.77 -30.92
CA ARG A 956 7.84 -32.92 -30.77
C ARG A 956 7.48 -34.22 -30.04
N ASN A 957 7.23 -34.12 -28.73
CA ASN A 957 6.77 -35.25 -27.92
C ASN A 957 5.36 -35.70 -28.35
N LYS A 958 5.15 -37.02 -28.48
CA LYS A 958 3.87 -37.63 -28.86
C LYS A 958 2.98 -37.97 -27.65
N HIS A 959 3.50 -37.89 -26.42
CA HIS A 959 2.68 -38.09 -25.22
C HIS A 959 1.64 -36.97 -25.07
N PRO A 960 0.39 -37.30 -24.69
CA PRO A 960 -0.62 -36.29 -24.40
C PRO A 960 -0.32 -35.58 -23.06
N ARG A 961 -0.93 -34.41 -22.87
CA ARG A 961 -0.73 -33.54 -21.69
C ARG A 961 -1.45 -34.12 -20.47
N PHE A 962 -0.79 -34.15 -19.31
CA PHE A 962 -1.34 -34.79 -18.10
C PHE A 962 -2.68 -34.19 -17.68
N CYS A 963 -2.77 -32.85 -17.62
CA CYS A 963 -3.97 -32.14 -17.19
C CYS A 963 -5.17 -32.32 -18.14
N ASP A 964 -4.95 -32.67 -19.42
CA ASP A 964 -6.04 -32.94 -20.37
C ASP A 964 -6.57 -34.38 -20.26
N GLU A 965 -5.68 -35.37 -20.14
CA GLU A 965 -6.08 -36.79 -20.09
C GLU A 965 -6.73 -37.19 -18.75
N ILE A 966 -6.28 -36.62 -17.64
CA ILE A 966 -6.85 -36.91 -16.31
C ILE A 966 -8.34 -36.49 -16.22
N ARG A 967 -8.76 -35.50 -17.00
CA ARG A 967 -10.16 -35.05 -17.13
C ARG A 967 -11.04 -36.05 -17.87
N LYS A 968 -10.46 -36.86 -18.76
CA LYS A 968 -11.18 -37.87 -19.55
C LYS A 968 -11.48 -39.14 -18.76
N GLY A 969 -11.08 -39.22 -17.48
CA GLY A 969 -11.32 -40.36 -16.61
C GLY A 969 -10.61 -41.66 -17.06
N ALA A 970 -9.54 -41.55 -17.85
CA ALA A 970 -8.87 -42.71 -18.44
C ALA A 970 -8.31 -43.64 -17.34
N LYS A 971 -8.58 -44.96 -17.45
CA LYS A 971 -8.30 -45.98 -16.42
C LYS A 971 -6.86 -46.00 -15.89
N ARG A 972 -5.89 -45.54 -16.67
CA ARG A 972 -4.47 -45.42 -16.27
C ARG A 972 -4.25 -44.32 -15.21
N TYR A 973 -5.02 -43.23 -15.27
CA TYR A 973 -4.94 -42.11 -14.34
C TYR A 973 -5.74 -42.39 -13.06
N THR A 974 -6.92 -43.01 -13.18
CA THR A 974 -7.79 -43.35 -12.03
C THR A 974 -7.18 -44.36 -11.06
N LYS A 975 -6.09 -45.03 -11.44
CA LYS A 975 -5.27 -45.88 -10.56
C LYS A 975 -4.48 -45.08 -9.51
N TYR A 976 -4.14 -43.83 -9.82
CA TYR A 976 -3.25 -42.98 -9.03
C TYR A 976 -3.94 -41.73 -8.48
N PHE A 977 -5.02 -41.30 -9.12
CA PHE A 977 -5.72 -40.05 -8.84
C PHE A 977 -7.25 -40.28 -8.82
N ARG A 978 -7.89 -39.92 -7.71
CA ARG A 978 -9.35 -39.92 -7.57
C ARG A 978 -9.88 -38.49 -7.60
N LEU A 979 -10.78 -38.19 -8.54
CA LEU A 979 -11.52 -36.92 -8.53
C LEU A 979 -12.38 -36.87 -7.25
N VAL A 980 -12.27 -35.79 -6.49
CA VAL A 980 -13.01 -35.59 -5.22
C VAL A 980 -13.78 -34.28 -5.16
N PHE A 981 -13.49 -33.33 -6.05
CA PHE A 981 -14.26 -32.11 -6.28
C PHE A 981 -14.10 -31.63 -7.73
N GLU A 982 -15.18 -31.14 -8.31
CA GLU A 982 -15.20 -30.53 -9.64
C GLU A 982 -16.23 -29.39 -9.66
N ASN A 983 -15.80 -28.22 -10.11
CA ASN A 983 -16.71 -27.16 -10.54
C ASN A 983 -16.27 -26.61 -11.91
N ARG A 984 -16.75 -25.41 -12.29
CA ARG A 984 -16.51 -24.87 -13.64
C ARG A 984 -15.07 -24.47 -13.91
N THR A 985 -14.30 -24.14 -12.86
CA THR A 985 -12.95 -23.60 -12.97
C THR A 985 -11.89 -24.54 -12.39
N PHE A 986 -12.24 -25.35 -11.39
CA PHE A 986 -11.30 -26.17 -10.63
C PHE A 986 -11.69 -27.66 -10.59
N ARG A 987 -10.67 -28.54 -10.65
CA ARG A 987 -10.80 -29.97 -10.35
C ARG A 987 -9.78 -30.37 -9.30
N VAL A 988 -10.23 -30.96 -8.19
CA VAL A 988 -9.36 -31.49 -7.14
C VAL A 988 -9.30 -33.01 -7.26
N TYR A 989 -8.08 -33.52 -7.39
CA TYR A 989 -7.80 -34.95 -7.37
C TYR A 989 -7.02 -35.31 -6.11
N GLN A 990 -7.55 -36.24 -5.32
CA GLN A 990 -6.85 -36.90 -4.23
C GLN A 990 -5.89 -37.94 -4.81
N LEU A 991 -4.70 -38.06 -4.22
CA LEU A 991 -3.76 -39.14 -4.53
C LEU A 991 -4.17 -40.42 -3.75
N LEU A 992 -4.10 -41.56 -4.43
CA LEU A 992 -4.45 -42.89 -3.92
C LEU A 992 -3.26 -43.66 -3.36
#